data_AF-A0A939YMQ5-F1
#
_entry.id   AF-A0A939YMQ5-F1
#
_cell.length_a   1.000
_cell.length_b   1.000
_cell.length_c   1.000
_cell.angle_alpha   90.00
_cell.angle_beta   90.00
_cell.angle_gamma   90.00
#
_symmetry.space_group_name_H-M   'P 1'
#
loop_
_entity.id
_entity.type
_entity.pdbx_description
1 polymer ?
#
loop_
_entity_poly.entity_id
_entity_poly.type
_entity_poly.pdbx_seq_one_letter_code
_entity_poly.pdbx_strand_id
1 'polypeptide(L)'
;MKMQTRKRTPMTRAFGIILSLAMAAAIFPGTAPLRAAAEGETTEITTEATVTTQAVSSWDQLSSAVSNAAINVSTTISIEDDITVLEQMEISSGKDITIKLNGHTLDANDQCRLFSVESGGQLTIISSSSEKGTLKDGNAGSSSGGGAIDNSGNITIENVIITKNSAEYGGAINNETNCEARLTNVEITDNTTTENSGGAIDNKGILTLNHCTISQNTAQRYGGGIYNTGQLNIIGGSITRNESGMYNGGGIYNADYNAKIYLKGNIAINSNHHGDNNDDLYRGDGSIIINGNIESGSEIYVSSLYLPLEIPCEGSTTEIPDNAFYADSSDCGIEIDDSTKSVWLRRKCQIDFNSGQNNGGTMKPDYVFEGEDYTLPECGFTPKEGFFFAGWQIGYNESDLKQPGDVMNSVYSGFCATAVWKEGSCVTAASLTLSDDIGVNLYFQVADSLANDQNAYMTIKGPNDADPKRFPLNTLERRGDCYVAKISVNSAQMAAEITYKLFDGDDKQQTIWFSDRQASIQTFTYSVNDYINAVKKIHDEQQNVITDKHYNIVTAMQNYGAWARQYLINRGQISSNIPSILPNELSDIEGVDSSTLLKYAATKTEGFDVPGLTMTLLLESNNSIRLYYSGNQITVSEANNSDNVKQEIKGDKNYVKITDIAAQDLDKVYKIEFAGHGSISVCALSYAYNILKTYENDDNKSDICNTVKALYKYYLAANDYFDSQSGGQGT
;
A
#
# COMPACT_ATOMS: atom_id res chain seq x y z
N MET A 1 -1.17 3.30 -31.31
CA MET A 1 -0.75 4.14 -32.47
C MET A 1 -1.58 5.43 -32.43
N LYS A 2 -0.90 6.57 -32.23
CA LYS A 2 -1.33 7.99 -32.35
C LYS A 2 -2.50 8.52 -31.49
N MET A 3 -2.11 9.11 -30.35
CA MET A 3 -2.73 10.29 -29.74
C MET A 3 -2.74 11.48 -30.72
N GLN A 4 -3.84 12.24 -30.76
CA GLN A 4 -3.80 13.66 -31.13
C GLN A 4 -4.66 14.51 -30.18
N THR A 5 -3.95 15.28 -29.38
CA THR A 5 -4.41 16.44 -28.62
C THR A 5 -4.86 17.59 -29.52
N ARG A 6 -5.99 18.25 -29.21
CA ARG A 6 -6.24 19.65 -29.65
C ARG A 6 -6.92 20.50 -28.56
N LYS A 7 -6.08 21.34 -27.94
CA LYS A 7 -6.20 22.75 -27.55
C LYS A 7 -7.60 23.35 -27.26
N ARG A 8 -7.73 23.86 -26.03
CA ARG A 8 -8.63 24.96 -25.59
C ARG A 8 -8.07 26.34 -25.97
N THR A 9 -8.95 27.33 -26.21
CA THR A 9 -8.99 28.73 -25.67
C THR A 9 -9.93 29.65 -26.53
N PRO A 10 -10.35 30.87 -26.14
CA PRO A 10 -11.56 31.11 -25.32
C PRO A 10 -12.46 32.30 -25.82
N MET A 11 -13.50 32.61 -25.03
CA MET A 11 -14.17 33.92 -24.85
C MET A 11 -15.05 34.52 -25.97
N THR A 12 -16.35 34.73 -25.67
CA THR A 12 -16.91 36.09 -25.48
C THR A 12 -18.28 36.06 -24.76
N ARG A 13 -18.45 37.01 -23.82
CA ARG A 13 -19.69 37.30 -23.08
C ARG A 13 -20.72 38.02 -23.97
N ALA A 14 -22.01 37.74 -23.77
CA ALA A 14 -23.06 38.73 -23.97
C ALA A 14 -24.20 38.49 -22.96
N PHE A 15 -24.46 39.53 -22.17
CA PHE A 15 -25.60 39.68 -21.26
C PHE A 15 -26.91 39.82 -22.04
N GLY A 16 -28.00 39.21 -21.55
CA GLY A 16 -29.35 39.43 -22.04
C GLY A 16 -30.39 38.81 -21.10
N ILE A 17 -30.84 39.60 -20.13
CA ILE A 17 -31.97 39.30 -19.24
C ILE A 17 -33.26 39.44 -20.06
N ILE A 18 -34.03 38.35 -20.21
CA ILE A 18 -35.50 38.42 -20.41
C ILE A 18 -36.15 37.29 -19.62
N LEU A 19 -37.08 37.70 -18.76
CA LEU A 19 -37.98 36.93 -17.92
C LEU A 19 -39.16 36.44 -18.77
N SER A 20 -39.41 35.13 -18.82
CA SER A 20 -40.76 34.59 -19.12
C SER A 20 -40.85 33.11 -18.72
N LEU A 21 -41.82 32.80 -17.86
CA LEU A 21 -42.29 31.46 -17.54
C LEU A 21 -42.61 30.64 -18.79
N ALA A 22 -42.13 29.40 -18.85
CA ALA A 22 -42.77 28.32 -19.60
C ALA A 22 -42.38 26.95 -19.02
N MET A 23 -43.38 26.27 -18.50
CA MET A 23 -43.41 24.87 -18.10
C MET A 23 -43.05 24.01 -19.32
N ALA A 24 -41.98 23.21 -19.24
CA ALA A 24 -41.60 22.25 -20.28
C ALA A 24 -41.67 20.84 -19.72
N ALA A 25 -42.75 20.14 -20.05
CA ALA A 25 -42.85 18.69 -19.95
C ALA A 25 -41.89 18.07 -20.98
N ALA A 26 -40.91 17.31 -20.49
CA ALA A 26 -40.00 16.54 -21.33
C ALA A 26 -40.62 15.19 -21.71
N ILE A 27 -40.47 14.88 -22.98
CA ILE A 27 -41.01 13.73 -23.73
C ILE A 27 -40.12 12.50 -23.49
N PHE A 28 -40.71 11.36 -23.15
CA PHE A 28 -40.12 10.03 -23.32
C PHE A 28 -40.56 9.44 -24.68
N PRO A 29 -39.67 8.78 -25.46
CA PRO A 29 -40.07 8.08 -26.67
C PRO A 29 -40.38 6.60 -26.39
N GLY A 30 -41.57 6.19 -26.80
CA GLY A 30 -41.81 4.96 -27.58
C GLY A 30 -41.84 3.63 -26.84
N THR A 31 -43.02 2.98 -26.83
CA THR A 31 -43.27 1.78 -27.65
C THR A 31 -44.79 1.55 -27.80
N ALA A 32 -45.26 1.49 -29.04
CA ALA A 32 -46.62 1.11 -29.41
C ALA A 32 -46.85 -0.41 -29.18
N PRO A 33 -48.11 -0.90 -29.09
CA PRO A 33 -48.93 -1.02 -30.29
C PRO A 33 -50.41 -0.68 -30.07
N LEU A 34 -51.02 0.04 -31.02
CA LEU A 34 -52.48 0.08 -31.15
C LEU A 34 -52.89 -0.22 -32.58
N ARG A 35 -53.64 -1.32 -32.69
CA ARG A 35 -54.47 -1.73 -33.81
C ARG A 35 -55.48 -0.63 -34.09
N ALA A 36 -55.62 -0.26 -35.36
CA ALA A 36 -56.62 0.67 -35.84
C ALA A 36 -58.05 0.10 -35.66
N ALA A 37 -58.97 0.94 -35.16
CA ALA A 37 -60.39 0.89 -35.52
C ALA A 37 -61.12 2.20 -35.14
N ALA A 38 -61.63 2.85 -36.19
CA ALA A 38 -62.84 3.68 -36.27
C ALA A 38 -62.94 5.00 -35.47
N GLU A 39 -62.82 6.09 -36.23
CA GLU A 39 -63.39 7.40 -35.92
C GLU A 39 -64.91 7.29 -35.73
N GLY A 40 -65.38 7.67 -34.56
CA GLY A 40 -66.78 7.99 -34.29
C GLY A 40 -66.79 9.25 -33.43
N GLU A 41 -67.32 10.34 -33.98
CA GLU A 41 -67.62 11.57 -33.24
C GLU A 41 -68.47 11.20 -32.01
N THR A 42 -67.86 11.28 -30.84
CA THR A 42 -68.58 11.34 -29.57
C THR A 42 -68.42 12.77 -29.05
N THR A 43 -69.54 13.45 -28.96
CA THR A 43 -69.67 14.75 -28.32
C THR A 43 -69.28 14.58 -26.85
N GLU A 44 -68.08 15.04 -26.49
CA GLU A 44 -67.71 15.20 -25.08
C GLU A 44 -68.62 16.25 -24.45
N ILE A 45 -69.60 15.77 -23.70
CA ILE A 45 -70.29 16.56 -22.69
C ILE A 45 -69.26 16.76 -21.58
N THR A 46 -68.57 17.90 -21.60
CA THR A 46 -67.79 18.42 -20.48
C THR A 46 -68.75 18.72 -19.34
N THR A 47 -69.01 17.72 -18.51
CA THR A 47 -69.61 17.93 -17.20
C THR A 47 -68.50 18.50 -16.32
N GLU A 48 -68.63 19.77 -15.94
CA GLU A 48 -67.80 20.35 -14.88
C GLU A 48 -67.91 19.45 -13.65
N ALA A 49 -66.81 18.80 -13.27
CA ALA A 49 -66.73 17.96 -12.09
C ALA A 49 -67.14 18.81 -10.88
N THR A 50 -68.32 18.53 -10.34
CA THR A 50 -68.89 19.28 -9.22
C THR A 50 -68.20 18.80 -7.95
N VAL A 51 -67.14 19.50 -7.52
CA VAL A 51 -66.44 19.18 -6.27
C VAL A 51 -67.33 19.56 -5.09
N THR A 52 -67.89 18.58 -4.40
CA THR A 52 -68.61 18.80 -3.13
C THR A 52 -67.59 18.81 -2.00
N THR A 53 -67.48 19.93 -1.27
CA THR A 53 -66.66 20.02 -0.05
C THR A 53 -67.56 19.91 1.18
N GLN A 54 -67.26 18.99 2.09
CA GLN A 54 -68.02 18.78 3.33
C GLN A 54 -67.08 18.81 4.55
N ALA A 55 -67.38 19.67 5.53
CA ALA A 55 -66.67 19.68 6.81
C ALA A 55 -67.32 18.66 7.77
N VAL A 56 -66.51 17.87 8.48
CA VAL A 56 -66.95 16.81 9.40
C VAL A 56 -66.14 16.82 10.69
N SER A 57 -66.79 16.50 11.80
CA SER A 57 -66.22 16.51 13.17
C SER A 57 -66.64 15.29 14.00
N SER A 58 -67.26 14.30 13.36
CA SER A 58 -67.73 13.07 14.04
C SER A 58 -67.76 11.91 13.06
N TRP A 59 -67.72 10.69 13.63
CA TRP A 59 -67.79 9.45 12.86
C TRP A 59 -69.01 9.40 11.94
N ASP A 60 -70.21 9.66 12.46
CA ASP A 60 -71.46 9.58 11.68
C ASP A 60 -71.46 10.53 10.47
N GLN A 61 -70.84 11.71 10.61
CA GLN A 61 -70.71 12.66 9.51
C GLN A 61 -69.71 12.18 8.46
N LEU A 62 -68.55 11.66 8.90
CA LEU A 62 -67.50 11.16 8.02
C LEU A 62 -67.96 9.92 7.26
N SER A 63 -68.50 8.92 7.96
CA SER A 63 -69.00 7.67 7.37
C SER A 63 -70.10 7.96 6.37
N SER A 64 -71.08 8.80 6.73
CA SER A 64 -72.14 9.23 5.82
C SER A 64 -71.62 9.96 4.59
N ALA A 65 -70.60 10.81 4.74
CA ALA A 65 -70.01 11.55 3.62
C ALA A 65 -69.33 10.60 2.63
N VAL A 66 -68.58 9.62 3.13
CA VAL A 66 -67.91 8.60 2.29
C VAL A 66 -68.93 7.66 1.64
N SER A 67 -69.91 7.17 2.39
CA SER A 67 -70.93 6.24 1.87
C SER A 67 -71.80 6.88 0.79
N ASN A 68 -72.21 8.14 0.97
CA ASN A 68 -73.09 8.86 0.04
C ASN A 68 -72.37 9.57 -1.11
N ALA A 69 -71.04 9.58 -1.13
CA ALA A 69 -70.27 10.16 -2.22
C ALA A 69 -70.68 9.53 -3.57
N ALA A 70 -70.93 10.39 -4.55
CA ALA A 70 -71.34 9.97 -5.87
C ALA A 70 -70.17 9.35 -6.64
N ILE A 71 -70.46 8.30 -7.41
CA ILE A 71 -69.48 7.70 -8.33
C ILE A 71 -69.14 8.68 -9.47
N ASN A 72 -67.89 8.64 -9.92
CA ASN A 72 -67.31 9.49 -10.97
C ASN A 72 -67.41 10.99 -10.68
N VAL A 73 -67.56 11.37 -9.40
CA VAL A 73 -67.57 12.74 -8.92
C VAL A 73 -66.59 12.85 -7.76
N SER A 74 -65.62 13.76 -7.88
CA SER A 74 -64.64 13.99 -6.82
C SER A 74 -65.30 14.62 -5.60
N THR A 75 -65.21 13.95 -4.45
CA THR A 75 -65.78 14.40 -3.17
C THR A 75 -64.65 14.76 -2.22
N THR A 76 -64.65 15.98 -1.68
CA THR A 76 -63.66 16.44 -0.69
C THR A 76 -64.29 16.53 0.69
N ILE A 77 -63.69 15.87 1.69
CA ILE A 77 -64.13 15.88 3.08
C ILE A 77 -63.02 16.51 3.92
N SER A 78 -63.36 17.54 4.70
CA SER A 78 -62.42 18.22 5.60
C SER A 78 -62.71 17.85 7.04
N ILE A 79 -61.71 17.31 7.73
CA ILE A 79 -61.79 16.95 9.14
C ILE A 79 -61.53 18.20 9.98
N GLU A 80 -62.38 18.43 11.01
CA GLU A 80 -62.34 19.60 11.89
C GLU A 80 -62.14 19.24 13.38
N ASP A 81 -62.16 17.94 13.70
CA ASP A 81 -61.87 17.41 15.04
C ASP A 81 -61.32 15.99 14.92
N ASP A 82 -60.68 15.48 15.97
CA ASP A 82 -60.24 14.08 16.02
C ASP A 82 -61.46 13.14 16.00
N ILE A 83 -61.42 12.10 15.16
CA ILE A 83 -62.54 11.18 14.95
C ILE A 83 -62.12 9.75 15.29
N THR A 84 -62.87 9.13 16.18
CA THR A 84 -62.81 7.68 16.38
C THR A 84 -63.54 6.95 15.25
N VAL A 85 -62.83 6.11 14.51
CA VAL A 85 -63.36 5.27 13.44
C VAL A 85 -63.96 4.00 14.05
N LEU A 86 -65.24 3.75 13.80
CA LEU A 86 -65.97 2.63 14.42
C LEU A 86 -66.13 1.42 13.51
N GLU A 87 -65.99 1.61 12.20
CA GLU A 87 -66.06 0.56 11.18
C GLU A 87 -65.23 0.97 9.97
N GLN A 88 -64.88 -0.01 9.13
CA GLN A 88 -64.08 0.23 7.93
C GLN A 88 -64.81 1.13 6.92
N MET A 89 -64.11 2.10 6.33
CA MET A 89 -64.62 2.90 5.23
C MET A 89 -64.30 2.25 3.88
N GLU A 90 -65.34 1.95 3.10
CA GLU A 90 -65.19 1.34 1.77
C GLU A 90 -65.22 2.38 0.64
N ILE A 91 -64.10 2.45 -0.10
CA ILE A 91 -63.95 3.27 -1.30
C ILE A 91 -64.14 2.36 -2.52
N SER A 92 -65.41 2.16 -2.87
CA SER A 92 -65.83 1.27 -3.96
C SER A 92 -65.46 1.81 -5.34
N SER A 93 -65.52 0.94 -6.35
CA SER A 93 -65.26 1.30 -7.75
C SER A 93 -66.00 2.56 -8.21
N GLY A 94 -65.28 3.49 -8.84
CA GLY A 94 -65.79 4.76 -9.33
C GLY A 94 -65.90 5.86 -8.28
N LYS A 95 -65.72 5.57 -6.97
CA LYS A 95 -65.63 6.65 -5.97
C LYS A 95 -64.26 7.33 -6.03
N ASP A 96 -64.27 8.66 -5.97
CA ASP A 96 -63.08 9.50 -5.84
C ASP A 96 -63.21 10.38 -4.59
N ILE A 97 -62.51 10.00 -3.52
CA ILE A 97 -62.60 10.61 -2.19
C ILE A 97 -61.29 11.30 -1.85
N THR A 98 -61.36 12.57 -1.48
CA THR A 98 -60.26 13.31 -0.86
C THR A 98 -60.58 13.60 0.60
N ILE A 99 -59.80 13.06 1.54
CA ILE A 99 -59.84 13.38 2.97
C ILE A 99 -58.75 14.39 3.30
N LYS A 100 -59.14 15.59 3.74
CA LYS A 100 -58.24 16.60 4.29
C LYS A 100 -58.22 16.48 5.80
N LEU A 101 -57.12 16.00 6.36
CA LEU A 101 -57.02 15.75 7.81
C LEU A 101 -56.86 17.04 8.62
N ASN A 102 -56.31 18.11 8.05
CA ASN A 102 -56.10 19.40 8.73
C ASN A 102 -55.41 19.27 10.11
N GLY A 103 -54.47 18.34 10.25
CA GLY A 103 -53.78 18.08 11.53
C GLY A 103 -54.51 17.17 12.51
N HIS A 104 -55.74 16.73 12.20
CA HIS A 104 -56.53 15.86 13.05
C HIS A 104 -56.23 14.37 12.86
N THR A 105 -56.70 13.58 13.82
CA THR A 105 -56.50 12.14 13.92
C THR A 105 -57.75 11.38 13.51
N LEU A 106 -57.58 10.35 12.68
CA LEU A 106 -58.51 9.24 12.55
C LEU A 106 -57.97 8.05 13.35
N ASP A 107 -58.69 7.66 14.40
CA ASP A 107 -58.28 6.65 15.38
C ASP A 107 -59.24 5.48 15.36
N ALA A 108 -58.80 4.30 14.92
CA ALA A 108 -59.66 3.11 14.91
C ALA A 108 -59.68 2.35 16.25
N ASN A 109 -58.89 2.78 17.24
CA ASN A 109 -58.86 2.25 18.60
C ASN A 109 -58.78 0.71 18.67
N ASP A 110 -57.99 0.11 17.78
CA ASP A 110 -57.77 -1.33 17.62
C ASP A 110 -59.05 -2.13 17.25
N GLN A 111 -60.12 -1.45 16.79
CA GLN A 111 -61.41 -2.09 16.52
C GLN A 111 -61.60 -2.53 15.07
N CYS A 112 -60.99 -1.82 14.12
CA CYS A 112 -61.16 -2.10 12.70
C CYS A 112 -60.01 -1.53 11.85
N ARG A 113 -59.99 -1.91 10.57
CA ARG A 113 -59.24 -1.19 9.54
C ARG A 113 -59.88 0.18 9.29
N LEU A 114 -59.08 1.21 8.97
CA LEU A 114 -59.63 2.54 8.66
C LEU A 114 -60.26 2.60 7.26
N PHE A 115 -59.52 2.18 6.23
CA PHE A 115 -59.97 2.26 4.83
C PHE A 115 -59.74 0.96 4.06
N SER A 116 -60.73 0.58 3.25
CA SER A 116 -60.62 -0.44 2.21
C SER A 116 -60.86 0.22 0.86
N VAL A 117 -59.85 0.23 -0.01
CA VAL A 117 -59.95 0.84 -1.35
C VAL A 117 -60.10 -0.26 -2.37
N GLU A 118 -61.27 -0.37 -2.98
CA GLU A 118 -61.54 -1.43 -3.95
C GLU A 118 -61.01 -1.08 -5.34
N SER A 119 -61.01 -2.07 -6.24
CA SER A 119 -60.60 -1.87 -7.62
C SER A 119 -61.41 -0.79 -8.33
N GLY A 120 -60.71 0.23 -8.84
CA GLY A 120 -61.29 1.42 -9.46
C GLY A 120 -61.78 2.49 -8.48
N GLY A 121 -61.59 2.30 -7.17
CA GLY A 121 -61.73 3.36 -6.17
C GLY A 121 -60.46 4.20 -6.05
N GLN A 122 -60.63 5.50 -5.80
CA GLN A 122 -59.54 6.47 -5.63
C GLN A 122 -59.65 7.11 -4.24
N LEU A 123 -58.57 7.05 -3.46
CA LEU A 123 -58.49 7.69 -2.15
C LEU A 123 -57.28 8.62 -2.08
N THR A 124 -57.54 9.89 -1.79
CA THR A 124 -56.50 10.88 -1.51
C THR A 124 -56.61 11.32 -0.05
N ILE A 125 -55.54 11.17 0.73
CA ILE A 125 -55.48 11.64 2.12
C ILE A 125 -54.38 12.68 2.24
N ILE A 126 -54.74 13.91 2.58
CA ILE A 126 -53.79 15.02 2.60
C ILE A 126 -53.90 15.84 3.88
N SER A 127 -52.77 16.36 4.33
CA SER A 127 -52.72 17.42 5.32
C SER A 127 -51.75 18.53 4.89
N SER A 128 -51.74 19.63 5.66
CA SER A 128 -50.68 20.62 5.51
C SER A 128 -49.35 20.04 6.03
N SER A 129 -48.23 20.49 5.46
CA SER A 129 -46.91 20.05 5.93
C SER A 129 -46.53 20.57 7.32
N SER A 130 -47.17 21.65 7.79
CA SER A 130 -46.98 22.22 9.13
C SER A 130 -47.81 21.54 10.20
N GLU A 131 -48.91 20.88 9.83
CA GLU A 131 -49.85 20.22 10.73
C GLU A 131 -50.26 18.89 10.09
N LYS A 132 -49.41 17.86 10.23
CA LYS A 132 -49.68 16.53 9.71
C LYS A 132 -50.86 15.90 10.46
N GLY A 133 -51.82 15.37 9.72
CA GLY A 133 -52.88 14.54 10.30
C GLY A 133 -52.39 13.11 10.55
N THR A 134 -53.12 12.37 11.39
CA THR A 134 -52.70 11.03 11.82
C THR A 134 -53.74 9.96 11.49
N LEU A 135 -53.30 8.81 11.00
CA LEU A 135 -54.08 7.57 10.89
C LEU A 135 -53.48 6.55 11.88
N LYS A 136 -54.25 6.11 12.88
CA LYS A 136 -53.69 5.22 13.90
C LYS A 136 -54.62 4.16 14.46
N ASP A 137 -53.98 3.21 15.13
CA ASP A 137 -54.58 2.11 15.88
C ASP A 137 -55.57 1.30 15.03
N GLY A 138 -55.32 1.21 13.72
CA GLY A 138 -56.07 0.38 12.78
C GLY A 138 -55.68 -1.09 12.92
N ASN A 139 -56.69 -1.98 12.95
CA ASN A 139 -56.50 -3.41 13.07
C ASN A 139 -57.38 -4.19 12.08
N ALA A 140 -56.74 -4.92 11.17
CA ALA A 140 -57.43 -5.73 10.16
C ALA A 140 -57.72 -7.18 10.64
N GLY A 141 -57.23 -7.58 11.81
CA GLY A 141 -57.34 -8.95 12.32
C GLY A 141 -56.46 -9.96 11.59
N SER A 142 -56.62 -11.24 11.95
CA SER A 142 -55.92 -12.37 11.32
C SER A 142 -56.56 -12.67 9.96
N SER A 143 -55.77 -12.84 8.90
CA SER A 143 -56.17 -13.09 7.50
C SER A 143 -56.51 -11.86 6.65
N SER A 144 -56.00 -10.69 6.99
CA SER A 144 -56.23 -9.46 6.21
C SER A 144 -54.98 -8.57 6.17
N GLY A 145 -54.82 -7.83 5.07
CA GLY A 145 -53.71 -6.89 4.88
C GLY A 145 -54.09 -5.47 5.28
N GLY A 146 -53.12 -4.62 5.64
CA GLY A 146 -53.31 -3.19 5.84
C GLY A 146 -54.12 -2.86 7.09
N GLY A 147 -53.45 -2.55 8.20
CA GLY A 147 -54.14 -2.16 9.44
C GLY A 147 -54.82 -0.80 9.31
N ALA A 148 -54.17 0.14 8.63
CA ALA A 148 -54.79 1.41 8.25
C ALA A 148 -55.53 1.30 6.92
N ILE A 149 -54.83 0.83 5.87
CA ILE A 149 -55.33 0.89 4.50
C ILE A 149 -55.04 -0.41 3.76
N ASP A 150 -56.08 -1.03 3.23
CA ASP A 150 -55.97 -2.14 2.28
C ASP A 150 -56.32 -1.63 0.89
N ASN A 151 -55.34 -1.58 0.00
CA ASN A 151 -55.45 -0.95 -1.30
C ASN A 151 -55.50 -1.97 -2.42
N SER A 152 -56.68 -2.09 -3.03
CA SER A 152 -56.94 -2.74 -4.32
C SER A 152 -57.25 -1.75 -5.45
N GLY A 153 -57.15 -0.43 -5.20
CA GLY A 153 -57.40 0.66 -6.16
C GLY A 153 -56.19 1.59 -6.32
N ASN A 154 -56.40 2.90 -6.17
CA ASN A 154 -55.32 3.90 -6.16
C ASN A 154 -55.36 4.73 -4.88
N ILE A 155 -54.20 4.91 -4.25
CA ILE A 155 -54.07 5.80 -3.10
C ILE A 155 -53.00 6.87 -3.33
N THR A 156 -53.32 8.09 -2.91
CA THR A 156 -52.35 9.19 -2.78
C THR A 156 -52.39 9.72 -1.34
N ILE A 157 -51.23 9.76 -0.67
CA ILE A 157 -51.14 10.22 0.72
C ILE A 157 -50.04 11.29 0.83
N GLU A 158 -50.37 12.45 1.39
CA GLU A 158 -49.43 13.57 1.49
C GLU A 158 -49.44 14.23 2.87
N ASN A 159 -48.25 14.36 3.49
CA ASN A 159 -48.06 15.01 4.78
C ASN A 159 -48.90 14.37 5.91
N VAL A 160 -48.85 13.05 6.03
CA VAL A 160 -49.62 12.26 7.02
C VAL A 160 -48.68 11.44 7.90
N ILE A 161 -49.11 11.17 9.12
CA ILE A 161 -48.50 10.18 10.02
C ILE A 161 -49.39 8.93 10.03
N ILE A 162 -48.83 7.75 9.82
CA ILE A 162 -49.52 6.46 9.88
C ILE A 162 -48.84 5.60 10.94
N THR A 163 -49.51 5.39 12.08
CA THR A 163 -48.83 4.80 13.25
C THR A 163 -49.65 3.82 14.07
N LYS A 164 -48.99 2.86 14.70
CA LYS A 164 -49.61 1.87 15.61
C LYS A 164 -50.70 1.02 14.95
N ASN A 165 -50.60 0.81 13.65
CA ASN A 165 -51.52 -0.06 12.94
C ASN A 165 -50.99 -1.49 12.91
N SER A 166 -51.92 -2.44 12.87
CA SER A 166 -51.66 -3.87 12.93
C SER A 166 -52.47 -4.65 11.89
N ALA A 167 -51.82 -5.59 11.22
CA ALA A 167 -52.46 -6.49 10.27
C ALA A 167 -51.65 -7.80 10.14
N GLU A 168 -52.14 -8.77 9.38
CA GLU A 168 -51.31 -9.93 9.04
C GLU A 168 -50.21 -9.54 8.03
N TYR A 169 -50.57 -8.76 7.01
CA TYR A 169 -49.69 -8.27 5.95
C TYR A 169 -49.71 -6.75 5.92
N GLY A 170 -48.57 -6.08 5.89
CA GLY A 170 -48.54 -4.62 5.81
C GLY A 170 -49.19 -3.98 7.03
N GLY A 171 -48.47 -3.87 8.15
CA GLY A 171 -49.05 -3.41 9.42
C GLY A 171 -49.82 -2.09 9.28
N ALA A 172 -49.32 -1.17 8.45
CA ALA A 172 -50.04 0.03 8.03
C ALA A 172 -50.80 -0.16 6.71
N ILE A 173 -50.08 -0.49 5.63
CA ILE A 173 -50.63 -0.48 4.28
C ILE A 173 -50.37 -1.82 3.60
N ASN A 174 -51.41 -2.40 3.01
CA ASN A 174 -51.27 -3.47 2.04
C ASN A 174 -51.60 -2.92 0.65
N ASN A 175 -50.65 -2.97 -0.28
CA ASN A 175 -50.82 -2.53 -1.66
C ASN A 175 -50.88 -3.73 -2.59
N GLU A 176 -52.09 -4.09 -3.01
CA GLU A 176 -52.35 -5.29 -3.80
C GLU A 176 -51.84 -5.19 -5.24
N THR A 177 -51.88 -6.34 -5.92
CA THR A 177 -51.36 -6.47 -7.28
C THR A 177 -52.16 -5.61 -8.27
N ASN A 178 -51.46 -4.96 -9.21
CA ASN A 178 -52.02 -4.01 -10.20
C ASN A 178 -52.60 -2.70 -9.61
N CYS A 179 -52.25 -2.39 -8.37
CA CYS A 179 -52.66 -1.16 -7.69
C CYS A 179 -51.49 -0.16 -7.64
N GLU A 180 -51.80 1.12 -7.46
CA GLU A 180 -50.79 2.16 -7.30
C GLU A 180 -50.98 2.91 -5.98
N ALA A 181 -49.89 3.07 -5.23
CA ALA A 181 -49.81 3.85 -4.01
C ALA A 181 -48.72 4.91 -4.14
N ARG A 182 -49.07 6.18 -3.91
CA ARG A 182 -48.15 7.32 -3.98
C ARG A 182 -48.12 8.03 -2.64
N LEU A 183 -46.99 8.00 -1.96
CA LEU A 183 -46.81 8.61 -0.65
C LEU A 183 -45.77 9.71 -0.75
N THR A 184 -46.11 10.92 -0.28
CA THR A 184 -45.21 12.07 -0.26
C THR A 184 -45.13 12.67 1.15
N ASN A 185 -43.91 12.79 1.70
CA ASN A 185 -43.70 13.34 3.05
C ASN A 185 -44.55 12.65 4.13
N VAL A 186 -44.70 11.33 4.03
CA VAL A 186 -45.45 10.49 4.98
C VAL A 186 -44.49 9.89 5.99
N GLU A 187 -44.90 9.88 7.26
CA GLU A 187 -44.20 9.18 8.35
C GLU A 187 -44.99 7.92 8.69
N ILE A 188 -44.37 6.74 8.57
CA ILE A 188 -44.99 5.46 8.88
C ILE A 188 -44.21 4.80 10.00
N THR A 189 -44.78 4.80 11.20
CA THR A 189 -44.05 4.45 12.43
C THR A 189 -44.80 3.56 13.38
N ASP A 190 -44.09 2.71 14.13
CA ASP A 190 -44.68 1.86 15.18
C ASP A 190 -45.79 0.93 14.67
N ASN A 191 -45.78 0.54 13.40
CA ASN A 191 -46.73 -0.43 12.84
C ASN A 191 -46.17 -1.84 12.95
N THR A 192 -47.04 -2.83 13.07
CA THR A 192 -46.63 -4.20 13.35
C THR A 192 -47.42 -5.20 12.53
N THR A 193 -46.78 -6.28 12.06
CA THR A 193 -47.53 -7.45 11.59
C THR A 193 -47.74 -8.46 12.71
N THR A 194 -48.88 -9.16 12.68
CA THR A 194 -49.23 -10.18 13.67
C THR A 194 -48.65 -11.56 13.36
N GLU A 195 -48.51 -11.91 12.07
CA GLU A 195 -48.00 -13.24 11.67
C GLU A 195 -47.07 -13.24 10.45
N ASN A 196 -47.08 -12.16 9.64
CA ASN A 196 -46.44 -12.17 8.32
C ASN A 196 -45.48 -10.99 8.09
N SER A 197 -45.48 -10.40 6.89
CA SER A 197 -44.38 -9.59 6.35
C SER A 197 -44.81 -8.15 6.10
N GLY A 198 -43.83 -7.23 6.05
CA GLY A 198 -44.09 -5.81 5.80
C GLY A 198 -44.59 -5.12 7.05
N GLY A 199 -43.72 -4.90 8.04
CA GLY A 199 -44.14 -4.33 9.34
C GLY A 199 -44.85 -2.99 9.18
N ALA A 200 -44.43 -2.18 8.20
CA ALA A 200 -45.21 -1.05 7.70
C ALA A 200 -46.04 -1.42 6.47
N ILE A 201 -45.38 -1.89 5.40
CA ILE A 201 -46.01 -2.02 4.08
C ILE A 201 -45.75 -3.39 3.48
N ASP A 202 -46.81 -4.04 3.00
CA ASP A 202 -46.75 -5.15 2.03
C ASP A 202 -47.06 -4.59 0.64
N ASN A 203 -46.12 -4.74 -0.31
CA ASN A 203 -46.26 -4.19 -1.66
C ASN A 203 -46.19 -5.27 -2.74
N LYS A 204 -47.34 -5.53 -3.37
CA LYS A 204 -47.50 -6.38 -4.55
C LYS A 204 -47.77 -5.57 -5.83
N GLY A 205 -48.20 -4.32 -5.68
CA GLY A 205 -48.46 -3.37 -6.78
C GLY A 205 -47.28 -2.45 -7.09
N ILE A 206 -47.61 -1.20 -7.43
CA ILE A 206 -46.65 -0.11 -7.63
C ILE A 206 -46.71 0.82 -6.42
N LEU A 207 -45.61 0.96 -5.71
CA LEU A 207 -45.46 1.88 -4.59
C LEU A 207 -44.44 2.96 -4.95
N THR A 208 -44.78 4.22 -4.72
CA THR A 208 -43.88 5.36 -4.84
C THR A 208 -43.77 6.05 -3.50
N LEU A 209 -42.56 6.06 -2.94
CA LEU A 209 -42.20 6.79 -1.73
C LEU A 209 -41.39 8.02 -2.12
N ASN A 210 -41.88 9.20 -1.77
CA ASN A 210 -41.24 10.48 -2.07
C ASN A 210 -40.98 11.23 -0.77
N HIS A 211 -39.71 11.30 -0.33
CA HIS A 211 -39.31 11.90 0.94
C HIS A 211 -40.10 11.35 2.16
N CYS A 212 -40.36 10.04 2.18
CA CYS A 212 -41.06 9.40 3.28
C CYS A 212 -40.09 8.92 4.37
N THR A 213 -40.60 8.77 5.59
CA THR A 213 -39.86 8.17 6.71
C THR A 213 -40.60 6.92 7.18
N ILE A 214 -39.95 5.77 7.11
CA ILE A 214 -40.48 4.49 7.59
C ILE A 214 -39.57 4.01 8.71
N SER A 215 -40.06 4.01 9.94
CA SER A 215 -39.22 3.65 11.08
C SER A 215 -39.94 3.02 12.24
N GLN A 216 -39.23 2.22 13.04
CA GLN A 216 -39.79 1.55 14.22
C GLN A 216 -40.97 0.64 13.86
N ASN A 217 -40.99 0.05 12.66
CA ASN A 217 -41.99 -0.93 12.28
C ASN A 217 -41.42 -2.34 12.46
N THR A 218 -42.28 -3.28 12.83
CA THR A 218 -41.87 -4.65 13.16
C THR A 218 -42.68 -5.66 12.35
N ALA A 219 -42.00 -6.52 11.62
CA ALA A 219 -42.61 -7.66 10.95
C ALA A 219 -42.30 -8.96 11.70
N GLN A 220 -43.23 -9.92 11.76
CA GLN A 220 -42.92 -11.24 12.30
C GLN A 220 -42.01 -12.07 11.39
N ARG A 221 -42.06 -11.86 10.06
CA ARG A 221 -41.31 -12.69 9.09
C ARG A 221 -40.25 -11.91 8.32
N TYR A 222 -40.63 -11.26 7.23
CA TYR A 222 -39.73 -10.57 6.31
C TYR A 222 -40.09 -9.09 6.22
N GLY A 223 -39.12 -8.23 5.88
CA GLY A 223 -39.42 -6.84 5.55
C GLY A 223 -39.94 -6.06 6.76
N GLY A 224 -39.09 -5.80 7.76
CA GLY A 224 -39.52 -5.09 8.97
C GLY A 224 -40.17 -3.74 8.68
N GLY A 225 -39.63 -3.00 7.71
CA GLY A 225 -40.32 -1.85 7.12
C GLY A 225 -41.22 -2.30 5.98
N ILE A 226 -40.62 -2.76 4.88
CA ILE A 226 -41.32 -3.06 3.64
C ILE A 226 -41.03 -4.49 3.18
N TYR A 227 -42.09 -5.23 2.87
CA TYR A 227 -41.98 -6.45 2.07
C TYR A 227 -42.41 -6.16 0.64
N ASN A 228 -41.51 -6.34 -0.33
CA ASN A 228 -41.74 -5.98 -1.72
C ASN A 228 -41.75 -7.22 -2.62
N THR A 229 -42.87 -7.48 -3.29
CA THR A 229 -43.01 -8.42 -4.41
C THR A 229 -43.39 -7.72 -5.72
N GLY A 230 -43.73 -6.43 -5.68
CA GLY A 230 -44.06 -5.59 -6.82
C GLY A 230 -42.97 -4.58 -7.18
N GLN A 231 -43.38 -3.41 -7.67
CA GLN A 231 -42.47 -2.29 -7.96
C GLN A 231 -42.48 -1.30 -6.81
N LEU A 232 -41.29 -0.96 -6.31
CA LEU A 232 -41.04 0.05 -5.30
C LEU A 232 -40.14 1.15 -5.88
N ASN A 233 -40.62 2.39 -5.89
CA ASN A 233 -39.84 3.56 -6.29
C ASN A 233 -39.54 4.40 -5.04
N ILE A 234 -38.26 4.61 -4.74
CA ILE A 234 -37.80 5.43 -3.60
C ILE A 234 -37.14 6.69 -4.14
N ILE A 235 -37.76 7.83 -3.87
CA ILE A 235 -37.32 9.16 -4.27
C ILE A 235 -36.99 9.94 -3.01
N GLY A 236 -35.79 9.68 -2.49
CA GLY A 236 -35.31 10.16 -1.20
C GLY A 236 -36.14 9.73 0.01
N GLY A 237 -35.66 10.10 1.20
CA GLY A 237 -36.29 9.76 2.48
C GLY A 237 -35.49 8.75 3.28
N SER A 238 -36.11 8.17 4.31
CA SER A 238 -35.43 7.27 5.25
C SER A 238 -36.26 6.02 5.59
N ILE A 239 -35.58 4.88 5.67
CA ILE A 239 -36.10 3.60 6.14
C ILE A 239 -35.12 3.11 7.20
N THR A 240 -35.45 3.29 8.47
CA THR A 240 -34.51 3.08 9.58
C THR A 240 -35.17 2.49 10.81
N ARG A 241 -34.43 1.75 11.63
CA ARG A 241 -34.94 1.15 12.89
C ARG A 241 -36.17 0.27 12.70
N ASN A 242 -36.28 -0.39 11.56
CA ASN A 242 -37.31 -1.40 11.37
C ASN A 242 -36.73 -2.79 11.67
N GLU A 243 -37.58 -3.71 12.09
CA GLU A 243 -37.18 -5.03 12.56
C GLU A 243 -37.96 -6.16 11.87
N SER A 244 -37.25 -7.15 11.35
CA SER A 244 -37.85 -8.41 10.91
C SER A 244 -37.57 -9.54 11.91
N GLY A 245 -38.62 -10.28 12.26
CA GLY A 245 -38.58 -11.29 13.32
C GLY A 245 -37.87 -12.58 12.91
N MET A 246 -38.44 -13.33 11.97
CA MET A 246 -37.97 -14.70 11.66
C MET A 246 -36.93 -14.76 10.54
N TYR A 247 -36.92 -13.80 9.62
CA TYR A 247 -36.10 -13.82 8.42
C TYR A 247 -35.58 -12.43 8.05
N ASN A 248 -34.93 -12.33 6.88
CA ASN A 248 -34.14 -11.17 6.49
C ASN A 248 -34.97 -9.92 6.09
N GLY A 249 -34.25 -8.83 5.82
CA GLY A 249 -34.77 -7.54 5.36
C GLY A 249 -35.44 -6.78 6.49
N GLY A 250 -34.68 -6.45 7.53
CA GLY A 250 -35.14 -5.58 8.62
C GLY A 250 -35.73 -4.27 8.09
N GLY A 251 -35.08 -3.64 7.12
CA GLY A 251 -35.62 -2.44 6.46
C GLY A 251 -36.56 -2.82 5.32
N ILE A 252 -36.00 -3.43 4.28
CA ILE A 252 -36.74 -3.88 3.10
C ILE A 252 -36.31 -5.31 2.74
N TYR A 253 -37.29 -6.16 2.44
CA TYR A 253 -37.05 -7.45 1.80
C TYR A 253 -37.61 -7.43 0.37
N ASN A 254 -36.73 -7.59 -0.63
CA ASN A 254 -37.12 -7.61 -2.05
C ASN A 254 -37.21 -9.06 -2.56
N ALA A 255 -38.42 -9.63 -2.58
CA ALA A 255 -38.62 -11.08 -2.52
C ALA A 255 -38.53 -11.83 -3.85
N ASP A 256 -39.26 -11.41 -4.88
CA ASP A 256 -39.55 -12.19 -6.09
C ASP A 256 -38.74 -11.68 -7.31
N TYR A 257 -38.47 -12.50 -8.32
CA TYR A 257 -37.83 -12.13 -9.58
C TYR A 257 -38.52 -10.96 -10.31
N ASN A 258 -39.82 -10.79 -10.10
CA ASN A 258 -40.57 -9.66 -10.67
C ASN A 258 -40.51 -8.40 -9.80
N ALA A 259 -40.04 -8.52 -8.56
CA ALA A 259 -39.95 -7.42 -7.63
C ALA A 259 -38.79 -6.49 -8.04
N LYS A 260 -39.08 -5.18 -8.13
CA LYS A 260 -38.12 -4.17 -8.55
C LYS A 260 -38.08 -3.02 -7.56
N ILE A 261 -36.88 -2.61 -7.20
CA ILE A 261 -36.64 -1.38 -6.45
C ILE A 261 -35.94 -0.40 -7.37
N TYR A 262 -36.49 0.81 -7.49
CA TYR A 262 -35.88 1.93 -8.20
C TYR A 262 -35.44 2.99 -7.19
N LEU A 263 -34.17 3.36 -7.22
CA LEU A 263 -33.56 4.30 -6.27
C LEU A 263 -33.21 5.63 -6.96
N LYS A 264 -33.53 6.74 -6.30
CA LYS A 264 -33.19 8.11 -6.72
C LYS A 264 -33.18 9.09 -5.54
N GLY A 265 -32.30 10.09 -5.57
CA GLY A 265 -32.27 11.19 -4.59
C GLY A 265 -31.43 10.89 -3.35
N ASN A 266 -31.68 11.60 -2.25
CA ASN A 266 -31.00 11.39 -0.96
C ASN A 266 -31.72 10.34 -0.11
N ILE A 267 -31.15 9.14 -0.02
CA ILE A 267 -31.78 7.95 0.58
C ILE A 267 -30.98 7.45 1.76
N ALA A 268 -31.64 7.22 2.89
CA ALA A 268 -31.08 6.49 4.03
C ALA A 268 -31.84 5.18 4.25
N ILE A 269 -31.22 4.05 3.93
CA ILE A 269 -31.70 2.70 4.26
C ILE A 269 -30.60 2.08 5.12
N ASN A 270 -30.69 2.34 6.43
CA ASN A 270 -29.68 2.00 7.41
C ASN A 270 -30.31 1.72 8.78
N SER A 271 -29.55 1.11 9.68
CA SER A 271 -29.96 0.89 11.08
C SER A 271 -31.25 0.06 11.23
N ASN A 272 -31.56 -0.79 10.26
CA ASN A 272 -32.61 -1.78 10.36
C ASN A 272 -31.98 -3.15 10.66
N HIS A 273 -32.73 -4.02 11.33
CA HIS A 273 -32.15 -5.23 11.87
C HIS A 273 -33.04 -6.46 11.71
N HIS A 274 -32.37 -7.61 11.63
CA HIS A 274 -32.94 -8.92 11.85
C HIS A 274 -32.23 -9.55 13.05
N GLY A 275 -32.93 -9.61 14.19
CA GLY A 275 -32.29 -9.91 15.47
C GLY A 275 -31.18 -8.90 15.78
N ASP A 276 -29.97 -9.40 16.08
CA ASP A 276 -28.77 -8.59 16.35
C ASP A 276 -27.99 -8.18 15.09
N ASN A 277 -28.41 -8.64 13.89
CA ASN A 277 -27.70 -8.37 12.65
C ASN A 277 -28.28 -7.14 11.94
N ASN A 278 -27.40 -6.33 11.36
CA ASN A 278 -27.82 -5.31 10.40
C ASN A 278 -28.39 -6.01 9.17
N ASP A 279 -29.58 -5.59 8.75
CA ASP A 279 -30.28 -6.17 7.62
C ASP A 279 -31.17 -5.10 6.97
N ASP A 280 -30.52 -4.22 6.22
CA ASP A 280 -31.10 -2.96 5.78
C ASP A 280 -31.95 -3.12 4.51
N LEU A 281 -31.29 -3.38 3.38
CA LEU A 281 -31.93 -3.70 2.10
C LEU A 281 -31.52 -5.13 1.70
N TYR A 282 -32.34 -6.11 2.04
CA TYR A 282 -32.10 -7.48 1.63
C TYR A 282 -32.63 -7.73 0.22
N ARG A 283 -31.71 -8.01 -0.69
CA ARG A 283 -32.03 -8.47 -2.04
C ARG A 283 -32.23 -9.99 -2.01
N GLY A 284 -33.49 -10.42 -2.11
CA GLY A 284 -33.87 -11.81 -2.36
C GLY A 284 -33.67 -12.18 -3.83
N ASP A 285 -34.73 -12.58 -4.53
CA ASP A 285 -34.65 -12.89 -5.96
C ASP A 285 -34.91 -11.66 -6.87
N GLY A 286 -35.42 -10.56 -6.31
CA GLY A 286 -35.77 -9.35 -7.06
C GLY A 286 -34.59 -8.49 -7.50
N SER A 287 -34.86 -7.42 -8.25
CA SER A 287 -33.83 -6.51 -8.77
C SER A 287 -33.82 -5.17 -8.03
N ILE A 288 -32.65 -4.60 -7.88
CA ILE A 288 -32.44 -3.21 -7.42
C ILE A 288 -31.83 -2.45 -8.59
N ILE A 289 -32.34 -1.28 -8.89
CA ILE A 289 -32.00 -0.49 -10.07
C ILE A 289 -31.82 0.97 -9.66
N ILE A 290 -30.74 1.58 -10.10
CA ILE A 290 -30.52 3.02 -9.93
C ILE A 290 -31.13 3.75 -11.13
N ASN A 291 -32.17 4.55 -10.88
CA ASN A 291 -32.95 5.24 -11.92
C ASN A 291 -32.92 6.76 -11.72
N GLY A 292 -31.71 7.31 -11.75
CA GLY A 292 -31.41 8.72 -11.55
C GLY A 292 -30.32 8.92 -10.52
N ASN A 293 -29.92 10.18 -10.33
CA ASN A 293 -28.82 10.54 -9.44
C ASN A 293 -29.11 10.12 -8.00
N ILE A 294 -28.09 9.53 -7.38
CA ILE A 294 -28.02 9.35 -5.94
C ILE A 294 -27.31 10.57 -5.36
N GLU A 295 -27.91 11.19 -4.34
CA GLU A 295 -27.37 12.43 -3.76
C GLU A 295 -26.31 12.13 -2.69
N SER A 296 -25.36 13.06 -2.54
CA SER A 296 -24.35 12.98 -1.49
C SER A 296 -25.00 12.97 -0.11
N GLY A 297 -24.53 12.09 0.78
CA GLY A 297 -25.12 11.84 2.09
C GLY A 297 -26.12 10.69 2.12
N SER A 298 -26.39 10.05 0.97
CA SER A 298 -27.14 8.78 0.96
C SER A 298 -26.36 7.69 1.69
N GLU A 299 -27.08 6.81 2.38
CA GLU A 299 -26.55 5.67 3.12
C GLU A 299 -27.44 4.46 2.85
N ILE A 300 -27.09 3.67 1.84
CA ILE A 300 -27.86 2.51 1.39
C ILE A 300 -27.06 1.25 1.68
N TYR A 301 -27.45 0.52 2.72
CA TYR A 301 -26.82 -0.72 3.11
C TYR A 301 -27.56 -1.90 2.47
N VAL A 302 -26.80 -2.80 1.83
CA VAL A 302 -27.35 -3.88 1.00
C VAL A 302 -26.75 -5.23 1.40
N SER A 303 -27.60 -6.25 1.36
CA SER A 303 -27.23 -7.66 1.53
C SER A 303 -27.90 -8.55 0.49
N SER A 304 -27.29 -9.71 0.23
CA SER A 304 -27.81 -10.74 -0.68
C SER A 304 -27.16 -12.09 -0.37
N LEU A 305 -27.92 -13.18 -0.48
CA LEU A 305 -27.35 -14.54 -0.49
C LEU A 305 -26.68 -14.88 -1.83
N TYR A 306 -27.11 -14.23 -2.91
CA TYR A 306 -26.60 -14.43 -4.26
C TYR A 306 -25.56 -13.36 -4.57
N LEU A 307 -24.30 -13.76 -4.56
CA LEU A 307 -23.14 -12.90 -4.84
C LEU A 307 -22.31 -13.47 -6.01
N PRO A 308 -21.73 -12.62 -6.87
CA PRO A 308 -21.82 -11.16 -6.84
C PRO A 308 -23.22 -10.65 -7.23
N LEU A 309 -23.64 -9.53 -6.65
CA LEU A 309 -24.87 -8.85 -6.99
C LEU A 309 -24.53 -7.55 -7.73
N GLU A 310 -25.01 -7.41 -8.96
CA GLU A 310 -24.97 -6.15 -9.69
C GLU A 310 -26.27 -5.36 -9.46
N ILE A 311 -26.11 -4.07 -9.14
CA ILE A 311 -27.16 -3.07 -9.10
C ILE A 311 -26.92 -2.15 -10.30
N PRO A 312 -27.61 -2.39 -11.44
CA PRO A 312 -27.38 -1.63 -12.66
C PRO A 312 -27.93 -0.20 -12.56
N CYS A 313 -27.39 0.66 -13.41
CA CYS A 313 -27.91 1.99 -13.64
C CYS A 313 -28.59 2.08 -15.02
N GLU A 314 -29.81 2.66 -15.07
CA GLU A 314 -30.55 2.84 -16.33
C GLU A 314 -30.12 4.09 -17.13
N GLY A 315 -29.40 5.03 -16.51
CA GLY A 315 -29.07 6.33 -17.11
C GLY A 315 -27.57 6.58 -17.23
N SER A 316 -27.08 6.89 -18.45
CA SER A 316 -25.66 7.14 -18.72
C SER A 316 -25.11 8.43 -18.08
N THR A 317 -25.97 9.32 -17.59
CA THR A 317 -25.59 10.56 -16.90
C THR A 317 -25.77 10.49 -15.39
N THR A 318 -26.06 9.30 -14.85
CA THR A 318 -26.33 9.14 -13.42
C THR A 318 -25.05 9.28 -12.61
N GLU A 319 -25.13 10.05 -11.52
CA GLU A 319 -24.06 10.19 -10.54
C GLU A 319 -24.33 9.33 -9.30
N ILE A 320 -23.32 8.60 -8.85
CA ILE A 320 -23.32 7.77 -7.63
C ILE A 320 -22.12 8.20 -6.79
N PRO A 321 -22.34 8.77 -5.59
CA PRO A 321 -21.26 9.10 -4.65
C PRO A 321 -20.55 7.84 -4.14
N ASP A 322 -19.22 7.90 -3.95
CA ASP A 322 -18.38 6.79 -3.45
C ASP A 322 -18.87 6.17 -2.14
N ASN A 323 -19.59 6.97 -1.33
CA ASN A 323 -20.05 6.62 0.00
C ASN A 323 -21.58 6.50 0.07
N ALA A 324 -22.25 6.25 -1.05
CA ALA A 324 -23.69 6.08 -1.09
C ALA A 324 -24.15 4.65 -0.75
N PHE A 325 -23.33 3.64 -1.08
CA PHE A 325 -23.66 2.23 -0.94
C PHE A 325 -22.69 1.52 -0.01
N TYR A 326 -23.23 0.61 0.80
CA TYR A 326 -22.47 -0.17 1.78
C TYR A 326 -22.95 -1.62 1.79
N ALA A 327 -22.07 -2.52 2.23
CA ALA A 327 -22.45 -3.90 2.52
C ALA A 327 -22.89 -4.01 3.98
N ASP A 328 -23.98 -4.74 4.24
CA ASP A 328 -24.41 -5.05 5.62
C ASP A 328 -23.36 -5.91 6.35
N SER A 329 -22.78 -6.88 5.64
CA SER A 329 -21.79 -7.82 6.20
C SER A 329 -20.35 -7.36 5.95
N SER A 330 -19.51 -7.52 6.97
CA SER A 330 -18.05 -7.30 6.88
C SER A 330 -17.36 -8.20 5.86
N ASP A 331 -17.96 -9.37 5.58
CA ASP A 331 -17.44 -10.36 4.62
C ASP A 331 -17.70 -9.93 3.17
N CYS A 332 -18.44 -8.84 2.96
CA CYS A 332 -18.73 -8.28 1.66
C CYS A 332 -18.15 -6.87 1.52
N GLY A 333 -18.07 -6.39 0.28
CA GLY A 333 -17.73 -5.01 -0.04
C GLY A 333 -18.46 -4.52 -1.27
N ILE A 334 -18.42 -3.21 -1.44
CA ILE A 334 -19.01 -2.51 -2.58
C ILE A 334 -17.90 -2.11 -3.54
N GLU A 335 -18.15 -2.35 -4.82
CA GLU A 335 -17.35 -1.87 -5.94
C GLU A 335 -18.25 -1.07 -6.89
N ILE A 336 -17.81 0.09 -7.36
CA ILE A 336 -18.55 0.91 -8.33
C ILE A 336 -17.83 0.79 -9.66
N ASP A 337 -18.50 0.25 -10.67
CA ASP A 337 -17.97 0.21 -12.03
C ASP A 337 -18.19 1.58 -12.68
N ASP A 338 -17.10 2.32 -12.87
CA ASP A 338 -17.14 3.66 -13.45
C ASP A 338 -17.64 3.71 -14.90
N SER A 339 -17.54 2.61 -15.64
CA SER A 339 -17.89 2.55 -17.05
C SER A 339 -19.39 2.36 -17.27
N THR A 340 -20.03 1.52 -16.44
CA THR A 340 -21.46 1.21 -16.50
C THR A 340 -22.26 1.99 -15.46
N LYS A 341 -21.58 2.59 -14.46
CA LYS A 341 -22.17 3.18 -13.26
C LYS A 341 -23.01 2.17 -12.47
N SER A 342 -22.69 0.88 -12.55
CA SER A 342 -23.31 -0.14 -11.71
C SER A 342 -22.58 -0.29 -10.37
N VAL A 343 -23.32 -0.71 -9.35
CA VAL A 343 -22.80 -0.99 -8.02
C VAL A 343 -22.77 -2.49 -7.82
N TRP A 344 -21.64 -3.03 -7.41
CA TRP A 344 -21.42 -4.45 -7.20
C TRP A 344 -21.24 -4.74 -5.73
N LEU A 345 -22.11 -5.59 -5.18
CA LEU A 345 -21.89 -6.21 -3.88
C LEU A 345 -21.17 -7.55 -4.10
N ARG A 346 -19.97 -7.70 -3.52
CA ARG A 346 -19.08 -8.84 -3.74
C ARG A 346 -18.56 -9.39 -2.42
N ARG A 347 -18.29 -10.70 -2.38
CA ARG A 347 -17.61 -11.33 -1.24
C ARG A 347 -16.13 -10.96 -1.23
N LYS A 348 -15.60 -10.68 -0.04
CA LYS A 348 -14.18 -10.48 0.20
C LYS A 348 -13.54 -11.82 0.58
N CYS A 349 -12.44 -12.13 -0.09
CA CYS A 349 -11.46 -13.13 0.32
C CYS A 349 -10.47 -12.50 1.29
N GLN A 350 -10.34 -13.09 2.47
CA GLN A 350 -9.19 -12.84 3.32
C GLN A 350 -7.99 -13.65 2.80
N ILE A 351 -6.86 -12.98 2.67
CA ILE A 351 -5.56 -13.55 2.31
C ILE A 351 -4.72 -13.59 3.58
N ASP A 352 -4.53 -14.80 4.12
CA ASP A 352 -3.76 -15.00 5.34
C ASP A 352 -2.29 -15.29 5.03
N PHE A 353 -1.40 -14.64 5.80
CA PHE A 353 0.03 -14.85 5.73
C PHE A 353 0.53 -15.59 6.97
N ASN A 354 1.24 -16.71 6.77
CA ASN A 354 1.82 -17.50 7.84
C ASN A 354 3.34 -17.41 7.79
N SER A 355 3.99 -17.21 8.94
CA SER A 355 5.44 -17.11 9.05
C SER A 355 6.16 -18.43 8.75
N GLY A 356 5.45 -19.56 8.74
CA GLY A 356 6.06 -20.88 8.63
C GLY A 356 6.92 -21.24 9.83
N GLN A 357 7.64 -22.37 9.74
CA GLN A 357 8.54 -22.82 10.81
C GLN A 357 9.82 -21.97 10.87
N ASN A 358 10.42 -21.91 12.05
CA ASN A 358 11.72 -21.26 12.35
C ASN A 358 11.75 -19.73 12.30
N ASN A 359 10.63 -19.01 12.31
CA ASN A 359 10.62 -17.54 12.15
C ASN A 359 9.57 -16.86 13.03
N GLY A 360 9.57 -15.52 13.06
CA GLY A 360 8.65 -14.74 13.91
C GLY A 360 8.10 -13.49 13.24
N GLY A 361 7.17 -12.84 13.94
CA GLY A 361 6.43 -11.67 13.47
C GLY A 361 5.03 -12.01 12.96
N THR A 362 4.26 -10.97 12.66
CA THR A 362 2.90 -11.08 12.13
C THR A 362 2.77 -10.17 10.93
N MET A 363 2.20 -10.67 9.84
CA MET A 363 1.74 -9.84 8.74
C MET A 363 0.24 -9.65 8.86
N LYS A 364 -0.25 -8.45 8.56
CA LYS A 364 -1.68 -8.20 8.51
C LYS A 364 -2.29 -9.01 7.36
N PRO A 365 -3.49 -9.57 7.53
CA PRO A 365 -4.19 -10.15 6.40
C PRO A 365 -4.47 -9.08 5.36
N ASP A 366 -4.57 -9.51 4.11
CA ASP A 366 -5.00 -8.67 3.00
C ASP A 366 -6.37 -9.12 2.49
N TYR A 367 -7.04 -8.28 1.71
CA TYR A 367 -8.39 -8.56 1.22
C TYR A 367 -8.52 -8.27 -0.27
N VAL A 368 -9.14 -9.19 -0.99
CA VAL A 368 -9.46 -9.07 -2.41
C VAL A 368 -10.87 -9.58 -2.66
N PHE A 369 -11.57 -9.15 -3.70
CA PHE A 369 -12.87 -9.75 -4.03
C PHE A 369 -12.72 -11.17 -4.58
N GLU A 370 -13.67 -12.05 -4.26
CA GLU A 370 -13.71 -13.41 -4.81
C GLU A 370 -13.64 -13.38 -6.35
N GLY A 371 -12.75 -14.21 -6.91
CA GLY A 371 -12.54 -14.36 -8.34
C GLY A 371 -11.56 -13.37 -8.97
N GLU A 372 -11.07 -12.36 -8.23
CA GLU A 372 -10.05 -11.42 -8.70
C GLU A 372 -8.62 -11.97 -8.59
N ASP A 373 -7.72 -11.36 -9.34
CA ASP A 373 -6.29 -11.66 -9.29
C ASP A 373 -5.63 -10.94 -8.09
N TYR A 374 -4.63 -11.58 -7.48
CA TYR A 374 -3.89 -11.05 -6.33
C TYR A 374 -2.39 -11.09 -6.55
N THR A 375 -1.68 -9.99 -6.30
CA THR A 375 -0.21 -9.94 -6.41
C THR A 375 0.43 -10.17 -5.05
N LEU A 376 1.30 -11.17 -4.95
CA LEU A 376 1.94 -11.52 -3.68
C LEU A 376 2.89 -10.40 -3.19
N PRO A 377 2.80 -9.99 -1.91
CA PRO A 377 3.63 -8.94 -1.37
C PRO A 377 5.04 -9.43 -1.04
N GLU A 378 5.92 -8.46 -0.78
CA GLU A 378 7.21 -8.72 -0.12
C GLU A 378 7.00 -9.38 1.24
N CYS A 379 7.91 -10.28 1.61
CA CYS A 379 7.84 -10.97 2.89
C CYS A 379 8.15 -10.00 4.04
N GLY A 380 7.14 -9.72 4.86
CA GLY A 380 7.26 -8.87 6.05
C GLY A 380 7.69 -9.61 7.33
N PHE A 381 7.88 -10.92 7.28
CA PHE A 381 8.30 -11.71 8.45
C PHE A 381 9.78 -11.54 8.76
N THR A 382 10.14 -11.71 10.04
CA THR A 382 11.54 -11.66 10.48
C THR A 382 12.13 -13.07 10.50
N PRO A 383 13.14 -13.37 9.66
CA PRO A 383 13.80 -14.65 9.74
C PRO A 383 14.56 -14.85 11.05
N LYS A 384 14.68 -16.10 11.50
CA LYS A 384 15.71 -16.51 12.45
C LYS A 384 17.10 -16.33 11.81
N GLU A 385 18.09 -16.06 12.66
CA GLU A 385 19.49 -15.98 12.25
C GLU A 385 19.92 -17.23 11.45
N GLY A 386 20.60 -17.01 10.31
CA GLY A 386 21.03 -18.05 9.38
C GLY A 386 19.99 -18.50 8.34
N PHE A 387 18.75 -18.01 8.42
CA PHE A 387 17.67 -18.37 7.48
C PHE A 387 17.25 -17.19 6.59
N PHE A 388 16.86 -17.51 5.35
CA PHE A 388 16.46 -16.54 4.32
C PHE A 388 15.14 -16.94 3.71
N PHE A 389 14.34 -15.94 3.35
CA PHE A 389 13.06 -16.17 2.68
C PHE A 389 13.29 -16.74 1.28
N ALA A 390 12.76 -17.93 1.04
CA ALA A 390 12.91 -18.65 -0.23
C ALA A 390 11.72 -18.41 -1.18
N GLY A 391 10.60 -17.93 -0.66
CA GLY A 391 9.36 -17.69 -1.40
C GLY A 391 8.12 -18.08 -0.59
N TRP A 392 6.97 -17.77 -1.16
CA TRP A 392 5.65 -18.13 -0.65
C TRP A 392 5.25 -19.52 -1.12
N GLN A 393 5.00 -20.41 -0.19
CA GLN A 393 4.27 -21.64 -0.46
C GLN A 393 2.78 -21.32 -0.48
N ILE A 394 2.13 -21.65 -1.59
CA ILE A 394 0.67 -21.56 -1.73
C ILE A 394 0.10 -22.97 -1.65
N GLY A 395 -0.77 -23.23 -0.67
CA GLY A 395 -1.29 -24.57 -0.41
C GLY A 395 -0.21 -25.54 0.12
N TYR A 396 -0.19 -26.78 -0.38
CA TYR A 396 0.61 -27.88 0.20
C TYR A 396 1.90 -28.23 -0.55
N ASN A 397 2.26 -27.52 -1.63
CA ASN A 397 3.43 -27.90 -2.46
C ASN A 397 4.66 -27.03 -2.13
N GLU A 398 5.64 -27.58 -1.41
CA GLU A 398 6.88 -26.86 -1.06
C GLU A 398 7.84 -26.65 -2.25
N SER A 399 7.64 -27.35 -3.37
CA SER A 399 8.56 -27.32 -4.50
C SER A 399 8.30 -26.19 -5.51
N ASP A 400 7.09 -25.62 -5.54
CA ASP A 400 6.69 -24.51 -6.43
C ASP A 400 6.43 -23.24 -5.62
N LEU A 401 7.51 -22.62 -5.14
CA LEU A 401 7.44 -21.39 -4.35
C LEU A 401 7.22 -20.18 -5.25
N LYS A 402 6.20 -19.38 -4.92
CA LYS A 402 5.93 -18.10 -5.57
C LYS A 402 6.79 -17.00 -4.97
N GLN A 403 7.21 -16.06 -5.81
CA GLN A 403 8.01 -14.92 -5.39
C GLN A 403 7.11 -13.69 -5.15
N PRO A 404 7.56 -12.73 -4.34
CA PRO A 404 6.95 -11.40 -4.32
C PRO A 404 6.80 -10.85 -5.75
N GLY A 405 5.63 -10.30 -6.06
CA GLY A 405 5.28 -9.83 -7.41
C GLY A 405 4.64 -10.89 -8.32
N ASP A 406 4.65 -12.18 -7.96
CA ASP A 406 3.89 -13.18 -8.70
C ASP A 406 2.38 -12.94 -8.52
N VAL A 407 1.62 -13.12 -9.62
CA VAL A 407 0.16 -12.94 -9.64
C VAL A 407 -0.54 -14.29 -9.49
N MET A 408 -1.45 -14.35 -8.53
CA MET A 408 -2.37 -15.45 -8.29
C MET A 408 -3.70 -15.15 -8.95
N ASN A 409 -4.09 -15.96 -9.93
CA ASN A 409 -5.31 -15.69 -10.68
C ASN A 409 -6.54 -16.24 -9.96
N SER A 410 -7.62 -15.45 -9.93
CA SER A 410 -8.93 -15.82 -9.40
C SER A 410 -8.93 -16.43 -8.00
N VAL A 411 -8.68 -15.61 -6.99
CA VAL A 411 -8.57 -16.03 -5.59
C VAL A 411 -9.95 -16.21 -4.93
N TYR A 412 -10.08 -17.27 -4.13
CA TYR A 412 -11.27 -17.60 -3.35
C TYR A 412 -10.94 -17.77 -1.86
N SER A 413 -11.97 -17.84 -1.02
CA SER A 413 -11.84 -17.98 0.43
C SER A 413 -10.98 -19.18 0.87
N GLY A 414 -10.27 -19.02 2.00
CA GLY A 414 -9.36 -20.03 2.55
C GLY A 414 -7.95 -20.00 1.94
N PHE A 415 -7.59 -18.93 1.24
CA PHE A 415 -6.25 -18.73 0.71
C PHE A 415 -5.26 -18.40 1.83
N CYS A 416 -4.17 -19.18 1.91
CA CYS A 416 -3.07 -18.92 2.83
C CYS A 416 -1.72 -19.01 2.09
N ALA A 417 -0.91 -17.97 2.23
CA ALA A 417 0.48 -17.93 1.79
C ALA A 417 1.40 -18.16 2.99
N THR A 418 2.17 -19.25 2.95
CA THR A 418 3.11 -19.59 4.03
C THR A 418 4.53 -19.28 3.59
N ALA A 419 5.27 -18.51 4.39
CA ALA A 419 6.65 -18.21 4.11
C ALA A 419 7.53 -19.45 4.28
N VAL A 420 8.34 -19.77 3.26
CA VAL A 420 9.32 -20.86 3.30
C VAL A 420 10.72 -20.29 3.43
N TRP A 421 11.53 -20.96 4.26
CA TRP A 421 12.83 -20.45 4.68
C TRP A 421 13.92 -21.47 4.40
N LYS A 422 15.05 -20.99 3.89
CA LYS A 422 16.24 -21.81 3.62
C LYS A 422 17.41 -21.31 4.41
N GLU A 423 18.19 -22.25 4.92
CA GLU A 423 19.50 -21.95 5.51
C GLU A 423 20.41 -21.36 4.43
N GLY A 424 21.17 -20.34 4.77
CA GLY A 424 22.03 -19.65 3.82
C GLY A 424 23.32 -19.12 4.43
N SER A 425 24.33 -18.97 3.58
CA SER A 425 25.57 -18.28 3.93
C SER A 425 25.42 -16.79 3.67
N CYS A 426 25.97 -15.93 4.51
CA CYS A 426 25.84 -14.48 4.33
C CYS A 426 27.10 -13.69 4.67
N VAL A 427 27.28 -12.56 3.98
CA VAL A 427 28.25 -11.55 4.35
C VAL A 427 27.68 -10.73 5.50
N THR A 428 28.41 -10.68 6.61
CA THR A 428 27.99 -9.98 7.83
C THR A 428 28.66 -8.63 7.98
N ALA A 429 29.92 -8.50 7.56
CA ALA A 429 30.68 -7.25 7.63
C ALA A 429 31.89 -7.26 6.68
N ALA A 430 32.52 -6.10 6.54
CA ALA A 430 33.85 -5.97 5.97
C ALA A 430 34.70 -5.06 6.88
N SER A 431 36.03 -5.20 6.84
CA SER A 431 36.97 -4.27 7.48
C SER A 431 38.21 -4.11 6.60
N LEU A 432 39.08 -3.15 6.94
CA LEU A 432 40.38 -3.01 6.29
C LEU A 432 41.52 -3.50 7.19
N THR A 433 42.53 -4.10 6.56
CA THR A 433 43.85 -4.26 7.17
C THR A 433 44.65 -2.98 6.92
N LEU A 434 45.16 -2.39 8.00
CA LEU A 434 45.82 -1.08 8.00
C LEU A 434 47.27 -1.12 8.54
N SER A 435 47.63 -2.18 9.28
CA SER A 435 48.92 -2.33 9.96
C SER A 435 49.98 -3.07 9.16
N ASP A 436 49.61 -3.81 8.10
CA ASP A 436 50.54 -4.59 7.28
C ASP A 436 50.33 -4.24 5.79
N ASP A 437 49.48 -5.01 5.10
CA ASP A 437 49.06 -4.76 3.72
C ASP A 437 47.72 -4.02 3.69
N ILE A 438 47.56 -3.06 2.77
CA ILE A 438 46.24 -2.50 2.46
C ILE A 438 45.39 -3.63 1.87
N GLY A 439 44.31 -3.99 2.55
CA GLY A 439 43.50 -5.14 2.15
C GLY A 439 42.09 -5.10 2.74
N VAL A 440 41.16 -5.83 2.11
CA VAL A 440 39.81 -6.04 2.62
C VAL A 440 39.77 -7.35 3.39
N ASN A 441 39.16 -7.33 4.57
CA ASN A 441 38.77 -8.53 5.29
C ASN A 441 37.25 -8.66 5.22
N LEU A 442 36.75 -9.72 4.59
CA LEU A 442 35.34 -10.02 4.50
C LEU A 442 34.94 -10.99 5.62
N TYR A 443 33.93 -10.61 6.40
CA TYR A 443 33.33 -11.45 7.44
C TYR A 443 32.07 -12.08 6.88
N PHE A 444 31.96 -13.40 7.01
CA PHE A 444 30.80 -14.13 6.53
C PHE A 444 30.46 -15.30 7.46
N GLN A 445 29.17 -15.54 7.62
CA GLN A 445 28.63 -16.77 8.21
C GLN A 445 28.33 -17.74 7.07
N VAL A 446 28.43 -19.04 7.35
CA VAL A 446 28.04 -20.08 6.40
C VAL A 446 26.92 -20.93 7.00
N ALA A 447 26.10 -21.52 6.13
CA ALA A 447 25.11 -22.52 6.52
C ALA A 447 25.78 -23.66 7.30
N ASP A 448 25.11 -24.24 8.31
CA ASP A 448 25.62 -25.36 9.11
C ASP A 448 25.99 -26.55 8.23
N SER A 449 25.18 -26.80 7.20
CA SER A 449 25.49 -27.83 6.18
C SER A 449 26.87 -27.64 5.53
N LEU A 450 27.27 -26.40 5.27
CA LEU A 450 28.57 -26.07 4.71
C LEU A 450 29.68 -25.99 5.77
N ALA A 451 29.37 -25.52 6.98
CA ALA A 451 30.30 -25.49 8.11
C ALA A 451 30.78 -26.90 8.50
N ASN A 452 29.90 -27.91 8.34
CA ASN A 452 30.19 -29.31 8.64
C ASN A 452 30.86 -30.07 7.48
N ASP A 453 30.93 -29.47 6.28
CA ASP A 453 31.61 -30.05 5.13
C ASP A 453 33.11 -29.76 5.19
N GLN A 454 33.91 -30.82 5.39
CA GLN A 454 35.37 -30.70 5.52
C GLN A 454 36.09 -30.27 4.24
N ASN A 455 35.44 -30.41 3.09
CA ASN A 455 35.98 -30.06 1.78
C ASN A 455 35.45 -28.73 1.24
N ALA A 456 34.50 -28.09 1.94
CA ALA A 456 33.97 -26.79 1.56
C ALA A 456 35.06 -25.71 1.56
N TYR A 457 34.93 -24.77 0.64
CA TYR A 457 35.96 -23.76 0.41
C TYR A 457 35.40 -22.47 -0.20
N MET A 458 36.18 -21.40 -0.07
CA MET A 458 35.97 -20.15 -0.77
C MET A 458 37.02 -19.98 -1.86
N THR A 459 36.65 -19.42 -3.01
CA THR A 459 37.62 -18.83 -3.92
C THR A 459 37.61 -17.32 -3.81
N ILE A 460 38.80 -16.74 -3.80
CA ILE A 460 39.00 -15.29 -3.79
C ILE A 460 39.90 -14.95 -4.97
N LYS A 461 39.47 -14.02 -5.82
CA LYS A 461 40.29 -13.48 -6.91
C LYS A 461 40.46 -11.98 -6.72
N GLY A 462 41.69 -11.57 -6.40
CA GLY A 462 42.08 -10.17 -6.37
C GLY A 462 42.47 -9.64 -7.75
N PRO A 463 42.71 -8.32 -7.87
CA PRO A 463 43.00 -7.67 -9.15
C PRO A 463 44.35 -8.06 -9.78
N ASN A 464 45.27 -8.60 -9.00
CA ASN A 464 46.60 -9.05 -9.47
C ASN A 464 46.70 -10.57 -9.66
N ASP A 465 45.62 -11.30 -9.39
CA ASP A 465 45.61 -12.74 -9.48
C ASP A 465 45.25 -13.19 -10.89
N ALA A 466 46.12 -13.99 -11.51
CA ALA A 466 45.82 -14.62 -12.81
C ALA A 466 44.58 -15.53 -12.67
N ASP A 467 44.57 -16.36 -11.63
CA ASP A 467 43.52 -17.32 -11.31
C ASP A 467 42.98 -17.13 -9.88
N PRO A 468 41.69 -17.43 -9.61
CA PRO A 468 41.16 -17.42 -8.25
C PRO A 468 41.94 -18.35 -7.32
N LYS A 469 42.26 -17.88 -6.12
CA LYS A 469 42.91 -18.68 -5.08
C LYS A 469 41.86 -19.42 -4.26
N ARG A 470 42.14 -20.69 -3.94
CA ARG A 470 41.25 -21.57 -3.15
C ARG A 470 41.64 -21.54 -1.67
N PHE A 471 40.65 -21.30 -0.82
CA PHE A 471 40.77 -21.27 0.64
C PHE A 471 39.77 -22.25 1.26
N PRO A 472 40.20 -23.44 1.69
CA PRO A 472 39.36 -24.34 2.46
C PRO A 472 38.77 -23.62 3.69
N LEU A 473 37.49 -23.82 4.01
CA LEU A 473 36.85 -23.09 5.11
C LEU A 473 37.54 -23.36 6.45
N ASN A 474 38.07 -24.56 6.66
CA ASN A 474 38.79 -24.95 7.87
C ASN A 474 40.17 -24.28 8.04
N THR A 475 40.69 -23.58 7.03
CA THR A 475 41.95 -22.81 7.13
C THR A 475 41.73 -21.32 7.34
N LEU A 476 40.49 -20.83 7.21
CA LEU A 476 40.17 -19.43 7.42
C LEU A 476 40.14 -19.09 8.92
N GLU A 477 40.54 -17.86 9.24
CA GLU A 477 40.44 -17.33 10.59
C GLU A 477 38.96 -17.25 11.01
N ARG A 478 38.69 -17.58 12.28
CA ARG A 478 37.36 -17.41 12.88
C ARG A 478 37.36 -16.25 13.87
N ARG A 479 36.34 -15.40 13.78
CA ARG A 479 36.02 -14.38 14.79
C ARG A 479 34.55 -14.50 15.18
N GLY A 480 34.31 -15.03 16.39
CA GLY A 480 32.97 -15.45 16.80
C GLY A 480 32.39 -16.48 15.83
N ASP A 481 31.20 -16.21 15.32
CA ASP A 481 30.51 -17.09 14.37
C ASP A 481 30.85 -16.82 12.90
N CYS A 482 31.73 -15.84 12.64
CA CYS A 482 32.15 -15.48 11.28
C CYS A 482 33.48 -16.14 10.90
N TYR A 483 33.57 -16.53 9.64
CA TYR A 483 34.81 -16.78 8.92
C TYR A 483 35.34 -15.45 8.38
N VAL A 484 36.68 -15.31 8.33
CA VAL A 484 37.35 -14.08 7.86
C VAL A 484 38.19 -14.40 6.63
N ALA A 485 37.78 -13.87 5.49
CA ALA A 485 38.51 -13.95 4.22
C ALA A 485 39.34 -12.67 4.03
N LYS A 486 40.66 -12.77 4.12
CA LYS A 486 41.59 -11.63 4.00
C LYS A 486 42.27 -11.61 2.64
N ILE A 487 42.37 -10.42 2.04
CA ILE A 487 43.11 -10.23 0.80
C ILE A 487 43.76 -8.85 0.72
N SER A 488 45.05 -8.86 0.38
CA SER A 488 45.85 -7.65 0.12
C SER A 488 45.65 -7.15 -1.30
N VAL A 489 45.58 -5.83 -1.47
CA VAL A 489 45.55 -5.16 -2.77
C VAL A 489 46.61 -4.08 -2.85
N ASN A 490 47.15 -3.86 -4.05
CA ASN A 490 48.05 -2.72 -4.28
C ASN A 490 47.26 -1.41 -4.09
N SER A 491 47.88 -0.43 -3.42
CA SER A 491 47.32 0.92 -3.22
C SER A 491 46.79 1.58 -4.51
N ALA A 492 47.45 1.32 -5.65
CA ALA A 492 47.05 1.82 -6.96
C ALA A 492 45.80 1.15 -7.56
N GLN A 493 45.35 0.03 -6.99
CA GLN A 493 44.24 -0.79 -7.48
C GLN A 493 43.10 -0.92 -6.47
N MET A 494 43.00 -0.02 -5.49
CA MET A 494 41.97 -0.10 -4.43
C MET A 494 40.52 -0.05 -4.93
N ALA A 495 40.25 0.49 -6.12
CA ALA A 495 38.92 0.44 -6.76
C ALA A 495 38.69 -0.82 -7.59
N ALA A 496 39.71 -1.67 -7.78
CA ALA A 496 39.52 -2.88 -8.53
C ALA A 496 38.75 -3.90 -7.70
N GLU A 497 37.80 -4.56 -8.36
CA GLU A 497 36.90 -5.53 -7.75
C GLU A 497 37.64 -6.79 -7.27
N ILE A 498 37.33 -7.23 -6.05
CA ILE A 498 37.68 -8.54 -5.55
C ILE A 498 36.43 -9.40 -5.63
N THR A 499 36.56 -10.61 -6.19
CA THR A 499 35.44 -11.56 -6.27
C THR A 499 35.61 -12.69 -5.26
N TYR A 500 34.52 -13.02 -4.58
CA TYR A 500 34.39 -14.06 -3.58
C TYR A 500 33.30 -15.04 -4.03
N LYS A 501 33.61 -16.33 -4.03
CA LYS A 501 32.67 -17.40 -4.35
C LYS A 501 32.80 -18.53 -3.35
N LEU A 502 31.67 -19.06 -2.90
CA LEU A 502 31.62 -20.11 -1.89
C LEU A 502 31.23 -21.43 -2.57
N PHE A 503 31.85 -22.54 -2.16
CA PHE A 503 31.64 -23.87 -2.74
C PHE A 503 31.55 -24.92 -1.64
N ASP A 504 30.74 -25.95 -1.87
CA ASP A 504 30.75 -27.18 -1.07
C ASP A 504 31.88 -28.12 -1.52
N GLY A 505 31.97 -29.28 -0.86
CA GLY A 505 32.98 -30.31 -1.11
C GLY A 505 32.87 -31.01 -2.45
N ASP A 506 31.73 -30.89 -3.14
CA ASP A 506 31.47 -31.43 -4.47
C ASP A 506 31.67 -30.38 -5.59
N ASP A 507 32.36 -29.28 -5.28
CA ASP A 507 32.63 -28.14 -6.16
C ASP A 507 31.37 -27.42 -6.69
N LYS A 508 30.23 -27.56 -5.99
CA LYS A 508 29.00 -26.84 -6.33
C LYS A 508 28.99 -25.47 -5.67
N GLN A 509 28.79 -24.44 -6.49
CA GLN A 509 28.75 -23.06 -6.04
C GLN A 509 27.52 -22.78 -5.16
N GLN A 510 27.76 -22.21 -3.99
CA GLN A 510 26.75 -21.83 -3.01
C GLN A 510 26.34 -20.36 -3.19
N THR A 511 25.12 -20.06 -2.74
CA THR A 511 24.59 -18.68 -2.76
C THR A 511 25.00 -17.94 -1.49
N ILE A 512 25.42 -16.68 -1.64
CA ILE A 512 25.78 -15.79 -0.54
C ILE A 512 24.76 -14.66 -0.46
N TRP A 513 24.24 -14.40 0.73
CA TRP A 513 23.26 -13.37 1.00
C TRP A 513 23.90 -12.17 1.71
N PHE A 514 23.27 -10.99 1.61
CA PHE A 514 23.58 -9.86 2.48
C PHE A 514 22.83 -9.98 3.81
N SER A 515 23.40 -9.46 4.89
CA SER A 515 22.80 -9.46 6.22
C SER A 515 21.50 -8.64 6.32
N ASP A 516 21.28 -7.70 5.40
CA ASP A 516 20.08 -6.86 5.28
C ASP A 516 18.93 -7.50 4.50
N ARG A 517 19.10 -8.75 4.03
CA ARG A 517 18.04 -9.61 3.51
C ARG A 517 17.47 -9.21 2.14
N GLN A 518 18.17 -8.40 1.33
CA GLN A 518 17.60 -7.89 0.07
C GLN A 518 18.12 -8.54 -1.22
N ALA A 519 19.26 -9.25 -1.20
CA ALA A 519 19.77 -9.90 -2.41
C ALA A 519 20.56 -11.17 -2.12
N SER A 520 20.31 -12.20 -2.94
CA SER A 520 21.14 -13.39 -3.04
C SER A 520 22.03 -13.25 -4.27
N ILE A 521 23.33 -13.49 -4.10
CA ILE A 521 24.29 -13.46 -5.21
C ILE A 521 25.22 -14.67 -5.15
N GLN A 522 25.47 -15.26 -6.31
CA GLN A 522 26.40 -16.39 -6.40
C GLN A 522 27.86 -15.93 -6.33
N THR A 523 28.15 -14.71 -6.80
CA THR A 523 29.48 -14.10 -6.75
C THR A 523 29.37 -12.79 -6.00
N PHE A 524 30.01 -12.71 -4.83
CA PHE A 524 30.09 -11.47 -4.07
C PHE A 524 31.29 -10.67 -4.56
N THR A 525 31.09 -9.39 -4.83
CA THR A 525 32.12 -8.48 -5.33
C THR A 525 32.25 -7.28 -4.42
N TYR A 526 33.48 -6.96 -4.03
CA TYR A 526 33.77 -5.82 -3.16
C TYR A 526 35.18 -5.31 -3.38
N SER A 527 35.40 -4.01 -3.22
CA SER A 527 36.72 -3.38 -3.32
C SER A 527 37.08 -2.64 -2.04
N VAL A 528 38.37 -2.27 -1.90
CA VAL A 528 38.78 -1.36 -0.82
C VAL A 528 38.03 -0.02 -0.94
N ASN A 529 37.80 0.46 -2.17
CA ASN A 529 37.08 1.70 -2.42
C ASN A 529 35.60 1.63 -2.01
N ASP A 530 34.94 0.48 -2.16
CA ASP A 530 33.55 0.30 -1.71
C ASP A 530 33.43 0.43 -0.19
N TYR A 531 34.41 -0.13 0.55
CA TYR A 531 34.49 0.06 1.99
C TYR A 531 34.70 1.53 2.37
N ILE A 532 35.65 2.22 1.72
CA ILE A 532 35.92 3.64 1.98
C ILE A 532 34.66 4.47 1.76
N ASN A 533 33.95 4.25 0.64
CA ASN A 533 32.72 4.96 0.32
C ASN A 533 31.63 4.68 1.36
N ALA A 534 31.50 3.42 1.83
CA ALA A 534 30.56 3.07 2.88
C ALA A 534 30.87 3.78 4.21
N VAL A 535 32.15 3.80 4.64
CA VAL A 535 32.58 4.49 5.85
C VAL A 535 32.30 6.00 5.77
N LYS A 536 32.62 6.63 4.64
CA LYS A 536 32.34 8.05 4.41
C LYS A 536 30.85 8.36 4.47
N LYS A 537 30.04 7.56 3.75
CA LYS A 537 28.58 7.71 3.76
C LYS A 537 27.99 7.58 5.16
N ILE A 538 28.41 6.57 5.94
CA ILE A 538 27.93 6.36 7.31
C ILE A 538 28.35 7.52 8.23
N HIS A 539 29.59 8.02 8.09
CA HIS A 539 30.05 9.18 8.87
C HIS A 539 29.22 10.44 8.56
N ASP A 540 28.93 10.69 7.29
CA ASP A 540 28.14 11.86 6.84
C ASP A 540 26.66 11.76 7.26
N GLU A 541 26.05 10.57 7.17
CA GLU A 541 24.61 10.35 7.43
C GLU A 541 24.29 10.00 8.90
N GLN A 542 25.19 9.33 9.62
CA GLN A 542 24.98 8.78 10.95
C GLN A 542 26.13 9.17 11.89
N GLN A 543 26.21 10.47 12.18
CA GLN A 543 27.19 11.02 13.12
C GLN A 543 27.14 10.25 14.46
N ASN A 544 28.32 9.84 14.95
CA ASN A 544 28.62 9.02 16.15
C ASN A 544 28.84 7.50 15.96
N VAL A 545 28.60 6.92 14.78
CA VAL A 545 28.93 5.50 14.52
C VAL A 545 30.39 5.33 14.07
N ILE A 546 30.84 6.21 13.18
CA ILE A 546 32.22 6.27 12.69
C ILE A 546 32.88 7.53 13.27
N THR A 547 34.08 7.40 13.84
CA THR A 547 34.82 8.55 14.39
C THR A 547 35.48 9.36 13.28
N ASP A 548 35.75 10.64 13.50
CA ASP A 548 36.55 11.47 12.58
C ASP A 548 37.91 10.87 12.25
N LYS A 549 38.55 10.17 13.20
CA LYS A 549 39.83 9.48 12.97
C LYS A 549 39.72 8.38 11.91
N HIS A 550 38.69 7.52 12.02
CA HIS A 550 38.36 6.51 11.01
C HIS A 550 38.08 7.15 9.63
N TYR A 551 37.32 8.24 9.59
CA TYR A 551 37.06 8.98 8.34
C TYR A 551 38.36 9.54 7.72
N ASN A 552 39.21 10.14 8.55
CA ASN A 552 40.45 10.78 8.12
C ASN A 552 41.46 9.77 7.56
N ILE A 553 41.63 8.61 8.23
CA ILE A 553 42.56 7.57 7.74
C ILE A 553 42.10 6.97 6.41
N VAL A 554 40.82 6.63 6.25
CA VAL A 554 40.32 6.07 4.97
C VAL A 554 40.37 7.10 3.84
N THR A 555 40.17 8.39 4.14
CA THR A 555 40.30 9.48 3.17
C THR A 555 41.74 9.70 2.74
N ALA A 556 42.68 9.74 3.69
CA ALA A 556 44.10 9.89 3.37
C ALA A 556 44.63 8.67 2.60
N MET A 557 44.17 7.46 2.94
CA MET A 557 44.48 6.24 2.20
C MET A 557 43.96 6.29 0.76
N GLN A 558 42.71 6.71 0.54
CA GLN A 558 42.12 6.87 -0.81
C GLN A 558 42.94 7.85 -1.67
N ASN A 559 43.31 8.99 -1.09
CA ASN A 559 44.12 10.02 -1.76
C ASN A 559 45.52 9.51 -2.11
N TYR A 560 46.18 8.77 -1.20
CA TYR A 560 47.47 8.15 -1.48
C TYR A 560 47.39 7.17 -2.64
N GLY A 561 46.42 6.25 -2.62
CA GLY A 561 46.27 5.31 -3.72
C GLY A 561 45.96 5.98 -5.04
N ALA A 562 45.21 7.10 -5.04
CA ALA A 562 44.85 7.83 -6.27
C ALA A 562 46.10 8.41 -6.95
N TRP A 563 46.99 9.02 -6.18
CA TRP A 563 48.28 9.52 -6.69
C TRP A 563 49.24 8.39 -7.07
N ALA A 564 49.33 7.33 -6.25
CA ALA A 564 50.14 6.15 -6.58
C ALA A 564 49.70 5.50 -7.90
N ARG A 565 48.39 5.38 -8.12
CA ARG A 565 47.79 4.92 -9.39
C ARG A 565 48.23 5.78 -10.56
N GLN A 566 48.07 7.09 -10.46
CA GLN A 566 48.42 8.02 -11.53
C GLN A 566 49.90 7.94 -11.88
N TYR A 567 50.78 7.93 -10.86
CA TYR A 567 52.22 7.81 -11.03
C TYR A 567 52.62 6.51 -11.75
N LEU A 568 52.05 5.36 -11.35
CA LEU A 568 52.39 4.06 -11.94
C LEU A 568 51.86 3.90 -13.38
N ILE A 569 50.70 4.48 -13.70
CA ILE A 569 50.17 4.52 -15.08
C ILE A 569 51.10 5.34 -15.98
N ASN A 570 51.52 6.53 -15.54
CA ASN A 570 52.38 7.42 -16.32
C ASN A 570 53.78 6.82 -16.58
N ARG A 571 54.17 5.81 -15.81
CA ARG A 571 55.40 5.01 -16.03
C ARG A 571 55.19 3.73 -16.81
N GLY A 572 53.96 3.42 -17.23
CA GLY A 572 53.62 2.17 -17.91
C GLY A 572 53.80 0.92 -17.04
N GLN A 573 53.79 1.07 -15.70
CA GLN A 573 53.98 -0.04 -14.76
C GLN A 573 52.67 -0.78 -14.48
N ILE A 574 51.52 -0.11 -14.65
CA ILE A 574 50.18 -0.70 -14.53
C ILE A 574 49.29 -0.20 -15.68
N SER A 575 48.23 -0.95 -16.00
CA SER A 575 47.28 -0.58 -17.06
C SER A 575 46.43 0.63 -16.68
N SER A 576 46.15 1.50 -17.66
CA SER A 576 45.21 2.63 -17.49
C SER A 576 43.75 2.20 -17.33
N ASN A 577 43.42 0.95 -17.66
CA ASN A 577 42.04 0.43 -17.69
C ASN A 577 41.53 -0.07 -16.33
N ILE A 578 42.33 0.04 -15.27
CA ILE A 578 41.90 -0.30 -13.90
C ILE A 578 40.85 0.72 -13.40
N PRO A 579 39.84 0.30 -12.63
CA PRO A 579 38.85 1.20 -12.05
C PRO A 579 39.48 2.38 -11.30
N SER A 580 38.80 3.53 -11.35
CA SER A 580 39.30 4.79 -10.80
C SER A 580 38.86 4.98 -9.34
N ILE A 581 39.76 5.52 -8.52
CA ILE A 581 39.53 5.94 -7.12
C ILE A 581 39.44 7.46 -6.97
N LEU A 582 39.35 8.19 -8.09
CA LEU A 582 39.46 9.65 -8.12
C LEU A 582 38.29 10.33 -7.38
N PRO A 583 38.56 11.23 -6.42
CA PRO A 583 37.75 12.44 -6.27
C PRO A 583 37.89 13.24 -7.57
N ASN A 584 36.84 13.95 -7.99
CA ASN A 584 36.74 14.55 -9.33
C ASN A 584 37.90 15.48 -9.77
N GLU A 585 38.85 15.86 -8.92
CA GLU A 585 40.06 16.60 -9.29
C GLU A 585 41.28 16.15 -8.45
N LEU A 586 42.30 15.55 -9.08
CA LEU A 586 43.62 15.42 -8.46
C LEU A 586 44.24 16.82 -8.39
N SER A 587 44.21 17.44 -7.21
CA SER A 587 44.84 18.72 -6.94
C SER A 587 46.13 18.54 -6.14
N ASP A 588 47.05 19.50 -6.26
CA ASP A 588 48.27 19.52 -5.48
C ASP A 588 47.98 19.42 -3.99
N ILE A 589 48.77 18.61 -3.29
CA ILE A 589 48.60 18.42 -1.85
C ILE A 589 49.26 19.59 -1.13
N GLU A 590 48.43 20.49 -0.61
CA GLU A 590 48.90 21.68 0.13
C GLU A 590 49.51 21.34 1.50
N GLY A 591 50.42 22.21 1.94
CA GLY A 591 51.01 22.15 3.29
C GLY A 591 52.00 21.01 3.52
N VAL A 592 52.57 20.43 2.46
CA VAL A 592 53.67 19.45 2.55
C VAL A 592 54.75 19.80 1.52
N ASP A 593 55.96 20.08 2.01
CA ASP A 593 57.14 20.43 1.23
C ASP A 593 58.40 19.78 1.81
N SER A 594 59.55 20.01 1.18
CA SER A 594 60.84 19.49 1.65
C SER A 594 61.21 19.97 3.06
N SER A 595 60.76 21.16 3.48
CA SER A 595 60.99 21.69 4.82
C SER A 595 60.24 20.91 5.89
N THR A 596 59.01 20.49 5.58
CA THR A 596 58.13 19.70 6.44
C THR A 596 58.75 18.34 6.78
N LEU A 597 59.46 17.73 5.81
CA LEU A 597 60.09 16.42 5.96
C LEU A 597 61.59 16.49 6.35
N LEU A 598 62.16 17.68 6.55
CA LEU A 598 63.60 17.87 6.81
C LEU A 598 64.10 17.04 8.01
N LYS A 599 63.27 16.88 9.05
CA LYS A 599 63.61 16.08 10.24
C LYS A 599 63.81 14.58 9.95
N TYR A 600 63.32 14.10 8.82
CA TYR A 600 63.47 12.70 8.36
C TYR A 600 64.63 12.52 7.37
N ALA A 601 65.43 13.54 7.11
CA ALA A 601 66.57 13.44 6.23
C ALA A 601 67.53 12.32 6.69
N ALA A 602 68.01 11.52 5.74
CA ALA A 602 68.93 10.43 6.05
C ALA A 602 70.22 10.97 6.69
N THR A 603 70.66 10.36 7.78
CA THR A 603 71.91 10.73 8.47
C THR A 603 72.97 9.65 8.27
N LYS A 604 74.22 10.08 8.14
CA LYS A 604 75.38 9.21 7.89
C LYS A 604 76.41 9.45 8.98
N THR A 605 77.13 8.40 9.38
CA THR A 605 78.29 8.55 10.27
C THR A 605 79.41 9.34 9.60
N GLU A 606 80.27 9.98 10.39
CA GLU A 606 81.49 10.60 9.90
C GLU A 606 82.37 9.55 9.18
N GLY A 607 82.90 9.89 8.00
CA GLY A 607 83.67 8.96 7.16
C GLY A 607 82.83 7.96 6.35
N PHE A 608 81.51 8.12 6.26
CA PHE A 608 80.66 7.25 5.43
C PHE A 608 81.02 7.33 3.95
N ASP A 609 81.39 6.20 3.34
CA ASP A 609 81.85 6.11 1.94
C ASP A 609 81.31 4.85 1.25
N VAL A 610 80.00 4.83 0.99
CA VAL A 610 79.34 3.81 0.15
C VAL A 610 79.09 4.40 -1.24
N PRO A 611 79.79 3.93 -2.30
CA PRO A 611 79.66 4.48 -3.64
C PRO A 611 78.27 4.27 -4.24
N GLY A 612 77.76 5.26 -4.98
CA GLY A 612 76.53 5.14 -5.77
C GLY A 612 75.25 4.96 -4.97
N LEU A 613 75.25 5.29 -3.66
CA LEU A 613 74.10 5.09 -2.79
C LEU A 613 72.88 5.91 -3.25
N THR A 614 71.80 5.22 -3.64
CA THR A 614 70.51 5.80 -4.00
C THR A 614 69.36 5.04 -3.33
N MET A 615 68.19 5.66 -3.23
CA MET A 615 67.05 5.08 -2.52
C MET A 615 65.81 5.07 -3.41
N THR A 616 64.99 4.04 -3.29
CA THR A 616 63.68 3.96 -3.94
C THR A 616 62.67 3.40 -2.95
N LEU A 617 61.48 3.99 -2.91
CA LEU A 617 60.33 3.43 -2.23
C LEU A 617 59.47 2.66 -3.25
N LEU A 618 59.21 1.39 -2.98
CA LEU A 618 58.27 0.59 -3.77
C LEU A 618 56.85 0.87 -3.29
N LEU A 619 56.04 1.42 -4.19
CA LEU A 619 54.62 1.72 -3.99
C LEU A 619 53.70 0.56 -4.40
N GLU A 620 54.28 -0.54 -4.88
CA GLU A 620 53.57 -1.61 -5.59
C GLU A 620 53.01 -2.71 -4.65
N SER A 621 53.65 -3.01 -3.53
CA SER A 621 53.16 -3.90 -2.46
C SER A 621 54.09 -3.78 -1.25
N ASN A 622 53.53 -3.47 -0.07
CA ASN A 622 54.22 -3.29 1.22
C ASN A 622 55.24 -2.15 1.11
N ASN A 623 55.03 -0.98 1.75
CA ASN A 623 55.96 0.14 1.59
C ASN A 623 57.39 -0.35 1.87
N SER A 624 58.19 -0.48 0.82
CA SER A 624 59.48 -1.16 0.90
C SER A 624 60.55 -0.23 0.40
N ILE A 625 61.58 -0.05 1.20
CA ILE A 625 62.71 0.81 0.84
C ILE A 625 63.77 -0.07 0.21
N ARG A 626 64.28 0.32 -0.96
CA ARG A 626 65.50 -0.23 -1.54
C ARG A 626 66.60 0.82 -1.50
N LEU A 627 67.73 0.49 -0.88
CA LEU A 627 68.97 1.27 -0.91
C LEU A 627 69.93 0.64 -1.89
N TYR A 628 70.06 1.19 -3.09
CA TYR A 628 70.98 0.71 -4.12
C TYR A 628 72.38 1.28 -3.91
N TYR A 629 73.43 0.49 -4.12
CA TYR A 629 74.82 0.93 -4.05
C TYR A 629 75.70 0.18 -5.06
N SER A 630 76.88 0.73 -5.33
CA SER A 630 77.87 0.16 -6.24
C SER A 630 79.02 -0.51 -5.47
N GLY A 631 79.45 -1.70 -5.92
CA GLY A 631 80.57 -2.46 -5.34
C GLY A 631 80.17 -3.86 -4.86
N ASN A 632 80.72 -4.90 -5.49
CA ASN A 632 80.35 -6.31 -5.25
C ASN A 632 80.95 -6.92 -3.96
N GLN A 633 81.64 -6.14 -3.13
CA GLN A 633 82.32 -6.61 -1.91
C GLN A 633 81.82 -5.90 -0.64
N ILE A 634 80.80 -5.04 -0.75
CA ILE A 634 80.23 -4.33 0.39
C ILE A 634 79.18 -5.23 1.06
N THR A 635 79.38 -5.56 2.34
CA THR A 635 78.47 -6.39 3.14
C THR A 635 77.78 -5.54 4.21
N VAL A 636 76.49 -5.80 4.45
CA VAL A 636 75.80 -5.24 5.61
C VAL A 636 76.23 -6.02 6.86
N SER A 637 76.91 -5.35 7.80
CA SER A 637 77.43 -6.00 9.03
C SER A 637 76.40 -6.04 10.16
N GLU A 638 75.53 -5.05 10.25
CA GLU A 638 74.49 -4.96 11.27
C GLU A 638 73.31 -4.10 10.78
N ALA A 639 72.09 -4.48 11.15
CA ALA A 639 70.89 -3.67 10.98
C ALA A 639 69.99 -3.81 12.21
N ASN A 640 69.42 -2.72 12.71
CA ASN A 640 68.36 -2.80 13.71
C ASN A 640 67.05 -3.32 13.06
N ASN A 641 66.23 -4.06 13.82
CA ASN A 641 65.00 -4.71 13.31
C ASN A 641 65.28 -5.68 12.13
N SER A 642 66.18 -6.65 12.34
CA SER A 642 66.78 -7.49 11.28
C SER A 642 65.82 -8.34 10.45
N ASP A 643 64.61 -8.64 10.93
CA ASP A 643 63.69 -9.58 10.26
C ASP A 643 63.17 -9.06 8.91
N ASN A 644 63.09 -7.74 8.76
CA ASN A 644 62.54 -7.08 7.57
C ASN A 644 63.63 -6.48 6.67
N VAL A 645 64.92 -6.61 7.02
CA VAL A 645 66.05 -6.04 6.29
C VAL A 645 66.83 -7.15 5.59
N LYS A 646 66.85 -7.14 4.25
CA LYS A 646 67.52 -8.17 3.44
C LYS A 646 68.45 -7.53 2.42
N GLN A 647 69.70 -8.00 2.35
CA GLN A 647 70.61 -7.68 1.26
C GLN A 647 70.27 -8.55 0.06
N GLU A 648 70.01 -7.94 -1.10
CA GLU A 648 69.60 -8.63 -2.33
C GLU A 648 70.41 -8.12 -3.54
N ILE A 649 70.47 -8.96 -4.57
CA ILE A 649 71.10 -8.64 -5.87
C ILE A 649 70.06 -8.85 -6.97
N LYS A 650 69.81 -7.83 -7.79
CA LYS A 650 68.93 -7.94 -8.97
C LYS A 650 69.64 -7.35 -10.19
N GLY A 651 70.05 -8.24 -11.10
CA GLY A 651 70.86 -7.86 -12.27
C GLY A 651 72.26 -7.42 -11.84
N ASP A 652 72.68 -6.23 -12.28
CA ASP A 652 73.96 -5.59 -11.96
C ASP A 652 73.92 -4.68 -10.72
N LYS A 653 72.79 -4.64 -10.00
CA LYS A 653 72.57 -3.74 -8.86
C LYS A 653 72.52 -4.50 -7.54
N ASN A 654 73.34 -4.06 -6.58
CA ASN A 654 73.26 -4.47 -5.18
C ASN A 654 72.31 -3.52 -4.43
N TYR A 655 71.47 -4.05 -3.56
CA TYR A 655 70.65 -3.22 -2.68
C TYR A 655 70.34 -3.86 -1.33
N VAL A 656 70.02 -3.02 -0.35
CA VAL A 656 69.35 -3.42 0.89
C VAL A 656 67.86 -3.16 0.73
N LYS A 657 67.04 -4.19 0.92
CA LYS A 657 65.58 -4.12 0.93
C LYS A 657 65.06 -4.12 2.36
N ILE A 658 64.23 -3.15 2.69
CA ILE A 658 63.46 -3.11 3.94
C ILE A 658 62.01 -3.35 3.53
N THR A 659 61.36 -4.38 4.06
CA THR A 659 59.96 -4.74 3.76
C THR A 659 59.01 -4.43 4.90
N ASP A 660 57.71 -4.55 4.63
CA ASP A 660 56.65 -4.60 5.65
C ASP A 660 56.62 -3.36 6.55
N ILE A 661 56.73 -2.18 5.93
CA ILE A 661 56.63 -0.88 6.62
C ILE A 661 55.17 -0.43 6.59
N ALA A 662 54.50 -0.52 7.74
CA ALA A 662 53.14 -0.03 7.94
C ALA A 662 53.03 1.48 7.69
N ALA A 663 51.81 1.96 7.44
CA ALA A 663 51.57 3.40 7.25
C ALA A 663 51.92 4.23 8.50
N GLN A 664 51.68 3.72 9.71
CA GLN A 664 52.12 4.38 10.95
C GLN A 664 53.64 4.35 11.16
N ASP A 665 54.36 3.40 10.54
CA ASP A 665 55.79 3.17 10.77
C ASP A 665 56.69 3.83 9.71
N LEU A 666 56.17 4.73 8.87
CA LEU A 666 56.98 5.34 7.80
C LEU A 666 58.15 6.20 8.31
N ASP A 667 58.09 6.67 9.56
CA ASP A 667 59.17 7.39 10.24
C ASP A 667 60.15 6.48 11.00
N LYS A 668 59.86 5.18 11.12
CA LYS A 668 60.70 4.22 11.83
C LYS A 668 62.10 4.18 11.22
N VAL A 669 63.08 4.47 12.05
CA VAL A 669 64.49 4.63 11.62
C VAL A 669 65.19 3.28 11.58
N TYR A 670 65.66 2.92 10.39
CA TYR A 670 66.52 1.78 10.12
C TYR A 670 67.96 2.25 9.99
N LYS A 671 68.80 1.83 10.95
CA LYS A 671 70.24 2.04 10.93
C LYS A 671 70.88 0.82 10.27
N ILE A 672 71.53 1.06 9.13
CA ILE A 672 72.20 0.02 8.34
C ILE A 672 73.70 0.29 8.38
N GLU A 673 74.46 -0.68 8.86
CA GLU A 673 75.92 -0.63 8.91
C GLU A 673 76.52 -1.39 7.73
N PHE A 674 77.36 -0.69 6.97
CA PHE A 674 78.13 -1.27 5.88
C PHE A 674 79.55 -1.53 6.37
N ALA A 675 79.99 -2.79 6.35
CA ALA A 675 81.26 -3.22 6.91
C ALA A 675 82.44 -2.43 6.32
N GLY A 676 83.13 -1.63 7.15
CA GLY A 676 84.26 -0.80 6.72
C GLY A 676 83.89 0.50 5.98
N HIS A 677 82.60 0.82 5.83
CA HIS A 677 82.11 1.99 5.09
C HIS A 677 81.21 2.93 5.93
N GLY A 678 80.99 2.62 7.21
CA GLY A 678 80.16 3.40 8.13
C GLY A 678 78.68 2.98 8.11
N SER A 679 77.82 3.75 8.80
CA SER A 679 76.38 3.47 8.87
C SER A 679 75.53 4.63 8.35
N ILE A 680 74.34 4.28 7.85
CA ILE A 680 73.30 5.22 7.45
C ILE A 680 72.02 4.95 8.25
N SER A 681 71.36 5.99 8.71
CA SER A 681 70.02 5.92 9.32
C SER A 681 69.00 6.50 8.34
N VAL A 682 68.03 5.66 7.93
CA VAL A 682 66.98 6.01 6.96
C VAL A 682 65.61 5.55 7.43
N CYS A 683 64.56 6.19 6.94
CA CYS A 683 63.18 5.70 7.02
C CYS A 683 62.47 5.93 5.67
N ALA A 684 61.20 5.54 5.56
CA ALA A 684 60.46 5.72 4.30
C ALA A 684 60.27 7.21 3.99
N LEU A 685 60.08 8.04 5.02
CA LEU A 685 60.00 9.49 4.87
C LEU A 685 61.34 10.14 4.45
N SER A 686 62.48 9.47 4.64
CA SER A 686 63.75 9.93 4.06
C SER A 686 63.71 9.93 2.53
N TYR A 687 62.97 9.00 1.90
CA TYR A 687 62.78 8.98 0.45
C TYR A 687 61.85 10.11 0.01
N ALA A 688 60.73 10.30 0.71
CA ALA A 688 59.82 11.40 0.45
C ALA A 688 60.53 12.76 0.54
N TYR A 689 61.36 12.97 1.57
CA TYR A 689 62.20 14.16 1.71
C TYR A 689 63.12 14.36 0.50
N ASN A 690 63.82 13.32 0.06
CA ASN A 690 64.74 13.42 -1.08
C ASN A 690 64.02 13.73 -2.39
N ILE A 691 62.84 13.16 -2.61
CA ILE A 691 62.00 13.47 -3.78
C ILE A 691 61.59 14.94 -3.76
N LEU A 692 61.02 15.42 -2.65
CA LEU A 692 60.55 16.81 -2.56
C LEU A 692 61.72 17.80 -2.68
N LYS A 693 62.81 17.58 -1.94
CA LYS A 693 64.02 18.41 -2.03
C LYS A 693 64.57 18.53 -3.46
N THR A 694 64.46 17.45 -4.25
CA THR A 694 65.04 17.41 -5.60
C THR A 694 64.06 17.94 -6.65
N TYR A 695 62.77 17.68 -6.50
CA TYR A 695 61.78 17.78 -7.57
C TYR A 695 60.53 18.62 -7.22
N GLU A 696 60.41 19.20 -6.03
CA GLU A 696 59.19 19.94 -5.64
C GLU A 696 58.89 21.16 -6.51
N ASN A 697 59.89 21.68 -7.22
CA ASN A 697 59.76 22.80 -8.17
C ASN A 697 59.86 22.34 -9.65
N ASP A 698 59.76 21.04 -9.94
CA ASP A 698 59.75 20.49 -11.31
C ASP A 698 58.35 19.95 -11.66
N ASP A 699 57.61 20.70 -12.47
CA ASP A 699 56.25 20.35 -12.90
C ASP A 699 56.17 18.98 -13.59
N ASN A 700 57.26 18.53 -14.26
CA ASN A 700 57.31 17.22 -14.92
C ASN A 700 57.45 16.05 -13.93
N LYS A 701 57.62 16.36 -12.64
CA LYS A 701 57.73 15.40 -11.53
C LYS A 701 56.62 15.59 -10.50
N SER A 702 55.60 16.40 -10.81
CA SER A 702 54.43 16.65 -9.97
C SER A 702 53.77 15.36 -9.47
N ASP A 703 53.58 14.34 -10.33
CA ASP A 703 52.96 13.07 -9.93
C ASP A 703 53.69 12.36 -8.77
N ILE A 704 55.03 12.25 -8.83
CA ILE A 704 55.80 11.59 -7.77
C ILE A 704 55.90 12.47 -6.53
N CYS A 705 55.99 13.80 -6.70
CA CYS A 705 55.95 14.75 -5.61
C CYS A 705 54.61 14.65 -4.86
N ASN A 706 53.48 14.68 -5.57
CA ASN A 706 52.16 14.55 -4.96
C ASN A 706 51.92 13.15 -4.38
N THR A 707 52.46 12.10 -4.99
CA THR A 707 52.41 10.74 -4.41
C THR A 707 53.11 10.67 -3.05
N VAL A 708 54.31 11.23 -2.91
CA VAL A 708 55.02 11.21 -1.62
C VAL A 708 54.41 12.17 -0.59
N LYS A 709 53.81 13.29 -1.02
CA LYS A 709 53.01 14.18 -0.15
C LYS A 709 51.77 13.45 0.38
N ALA A 710 51.07 12.70 -0.49
CA ALA A 710 49.89 11.92 -0.13
C ALA A 710 50.24 10.81 0.87
N LEU A 711 51.36 10.11 0.62
CA LEU A 711 51.88 9.09 1.52
C LEU A 711 52.20 9.66 2.91
N TYR A 712 52.79 10.86 2.98
CA TYR A 712 53.05 11.53 4.26
C TYR A 712 51.76 11.89 5.01
N LYS A 713 50.74 12.42 4.31
CA LYS A 713 49.42 12.68 4.91
C LYS A 713 48.75 11.39 5.40
N TYR A 714 48.90 10.29 4.66
CA TYR A 714 48.42 8.98 5.10
C TYR A 714 49.12 8.50 6.38
N TYR A 715 50.45 8.66 6.48
CA TYR A 715 51.18 8.39 7.72
C TYR A 715 50.67 9.22 8.91
N LEU A 716 50.43 10.52 8.73
CA LEU A 716 49.91 11.37 9.80
C LEU A 716 48.53 10.90 10.28
N ALA A 717 47.65 10.54 9.34
CA ALA A 717 46.32 10.01 9.66
C ALA A 717 46.39 8.62 10.33
N ALA A 718 47.33 7.78 9.90
CA ALA A 718 47.58 6.47 10.50
C ALA A 718 48.06 6.59 11.95
N ASN A 719 49.03 7.47 12.23
CA ASN A 719 49.50 7.71 13.60
C ASN A 719 48.39 8.23 14.50
N ASP A 720 47.62 9.24 14.06
CA ASP A 720 46.50 9.74 14.87
C ASP A 720 45.45 8.65 15.16
N TYR A 721 45.19 7.79 14.19
CA TYR A 721 44.26 6.67 14.34
C TYR A 721 44.76 5.62 15.36
N PHE A 722 46.00 5.16 15.23
CA PHE A 722 46.56 4.10 16.06
C PHE A 722 47.04 4.55 17.45
N ASP A 723 47.48 5.81 17.62
CA ASP A 723 47.89 6.34 18.93
C ASP A 723 46.74 6.27 19.96
N SER A 724 45.48 6.42 19.53
CA SER A 724 44.29 6.28 20.39
C SER A 724 43.92 4.84 20.79
N GLN A 725 44.45 3.81 20.12
CA GLN A 725 44.11 2.40 20.39
C GLN A 725 44.96 1.78 21.52
N SER A 726 46.05 2.45 21.93
CA SER A 726 46.90 2.02 23.04
C SER A 726 46.22 2.15 24.43
N GLY A 727 45.01 2.71 24.50
CA GLY A 727 44.22 2.92 25.72
C GLY A 727 42.94 2.07 25.87
N GLY A 728 42.65 1.12 24.98
CA GLY A 728 41.47 0.27 25.13
C GLY A 728 41.33 -0.75 24.01
N GLN A 729 41.05 -2.01 24.37
CA GLN A 729 40.79 -3.09 23.42
C GLN A 729 39.75 -2.69 22.36
N GLY A 730 40.10 -2.81 21.08
CA GLY A 730 39.18 -2.63 19.97
C GLY A 730 39.72 -3.30 18.70
N THR A 731 39.35 -4.57 18.51
CA THR A 731 39.40 -5.29 17.23
C THR A 731 38.36 -4.79 16.26
#